data_AF-A0A1G8GXK7-F1
#
_entry.id   AF-A0A1G8GXK7-F1
#
_cell.length_a   1.000
_cell.length_b   1.000
_cell.length_c   1.000
_cell.angle_alpha   90.00
_cell.angle_beta   90.00
_cell.angle_gamma   90.00
#
_symmetry.space_group_name_H-M   'P 1'
#
loop_
_entity.id
_entity.type
_entity.pdbx_description
1 polymer ?
#
loop_
_entity_poly.entity_id
_entity_poly.type
_entity_poly.pdbx_seq_one_letter_code
_entity_poly.pdbx_strand_id
1 'polypeptide(L)'
;MSESATGTSGTSGTPGTSGTPGISRTVLELRIHGVGNTPPEAILDLPREHVEKAAGDALGGFWQPTGAADTPQARARGAVPDPDVRREAYSWGNLARTTVASGGSPNRIGGGLARVGWMLLIPFGLVNVAYWARCLDKGTGTRPHPCHAGTLRLAGLLLTLLLATSVSVVALDLIAVQCAGRSCAVVSGPLGFADSWTVGQRLAAASSVPIVLVTALAALGAATRARYERPDPLDRTSRSGDSGGGRPLLSRQRFWGHQAVTLTAAGVHVSATAALVTVGTAWHFAFGPHPACGRMEDLATPRCHAEAFGSAANIPALVMLSLGLVVLLWSAIVLVRRSDLTPASRRRIPALDRARYVSIAGVSLFVVQLAILAFEPAERQPVADHLVGVSAMPAILLAGLLALSVSALLWRRTASRSGPTRHLPTVLGALFVAGLLTVGFDLHRWWGLIPSAAIGAAIVVWTRGCRDHAWRGTGPGIALMAATVTAMLFSSSVVVVAGDVLNGPAPVTALASPESGTTDGALGEVADGSANLLIPLPYTWFGAAAIPALLLLAAVVGVSTLRSSRWRRPSAADPGDSDSSALRAHRRIAAAAQRAEGYVAALALLGGAAASAALVLSVADASLAPGAAVRGPVGAGIWLMAMVGLALGVTALFRGAAGSTRPVGLVWDLICFLPRGGHPLAPPCYAERVVPEVAWRCREWLESGDEHEPQRRTVVLSAHSLGSVLAVAVILSPILTDAQRQRLSLITYGSQLRAYFGRIFPELIGPTVVGYPAGTAPSLLSTDPWRAEHRLRTAAPTPGTGTMCSALTDDDGTLRWRNLWRRTDYIGFPVWGYPTGGANPVDRAAEEIDDTGYLNRIATHSAYPRSRAYRTALRELCDRATLDPSSAGTLVPESGSDR
;
A
#
# COMPACT_ATOMS: atom_id res chain seq x y z
N MET A 1 62.66 64.55 41.38
CA MET A 1 61.37 63.88 41.64
C MET A 1 61.47 62.49 40.99
N SER A 2 62.21 61.58 41.65
CA SER A 2 61.74 60.40 42.43
C SER A 2 61.36 59.24 41.48
N GLU A 3 62.31 58.33 41.17
CA GLU A 3 62.52 56.97 41.76
C GLU A 3 61.68 55.89 41.03
N SER A 4 62.08 54.66 40.68
CA SER A 4 63.31 53.85 40.81
C SER A 4 63.33 52.71 39.76
N ALA A 5 64.55 52.29 39.39
CA ALA A 5 65.05 50.91 39.18
C ALA A 5 64.08 49.72 39.49
N THR A 6 64.06 48.57 38.78
CA THR A 6 65.13 47.58 38.50
C THR A 6 64.75 46.56 37.37
N GLY A 7 65.76 45.89 36.77
CA GLY A 7 65.67 44.83 35.74
C GLY A 7 65.09 43.48 36.22
N THR A 8 65.04 42.35 35.47
CA THR A 8 65.91 41.74 34.44
C THR A 8 65.22 40.50 33.83
N SER A 9 65.57 40.13 32.58
CA SER A 9 65.55 38.77 31.92
C SER A 9 64.33 37.85 32.12
N GLY A 10 63.61 37.35 31.11
CA GLY A 10 64.02 36.76 29.83
C GLY A 10 63.27 35.43 29.69
N THR A 11 62.62 35.16 28.56
CA THR A 11 62.26 33.79 28.12
C THR A 11 61.89 33.80 26.64
N SER A 12 62.54 32.88 25.94
CA SER A 12 62.47 32.53 24.53
C SER A 12 61.04 32.39 23.99
N GLY A 13 60.75 33.09 22.90
CA GLY A 13 59.57 32.85 22.08
C GLY A 13 59.65 31.49 21.38
N THR A 14 58.67 30.64 21.64
CA THR A 14 58.36 29.47 20.82
C THR A 14 57.68 29.93 19.51
N PRO A 15 58.09 29.43 18.33
CA PRO A 15 57.43 29.75 17.07
C PRO A 15 56.03 29.17 17.06
N GLY A 16 55.06 29.96 16.62
CA GLY A 16 53.68 29.53 16.45
C GLY A 16 53.59 28.27 15.60
N THR A 17 52.85 27.28 16.08
CA THR A 17 52.34 26.19 15.27
C THR A 17 51.42 26.80 14.20
N SER A 18 51.97 26.97 13.00
CA SER A 18 51.21 27.21 11.79
C SER A 18 50.20 26.07 11.64
N GLY A 19 48.96 26.33 12.00
CA GLY A 19 47.84 25.47 11.62
C GLY A 19 47.82 25.37 10.11
N THR A 20 48.01 24.16 9.59
CA THR A 20 47.73 23.84 8.20
C THR A 20 46.33 24.38 7.88
N PRO A 21 46.12 25.17 6.80
CA PRO A 21 44.79 25.64 6.47
C PRO A 21 43.91 24.42 6.23
N GLY A 22 42.91 24.22 7.10
CA GLY A 22 41.91 23.18 6.88
C GLY A 22 41.27 23.42 5.51
N ILE A 23 41.33 22.41 4.64
CA ILE A 23 40.70 22.45 3.33
C ILE A 23 39.22 22.77 3.55
N SER A 24 38.74 23.96 3.16
CA SER A 24 37.32 24.29 3.28
C SER A 24 36.53 23.36 2.35
N ARG A 25 35.71 22.49 2.95
CA ARG A 25 34.89 21.50 2.25
C ARG A 25 33.46 22.01 2.16
N THR A 26 32.92 22.05 0.94
CA THR A 26 31.54 22.51 0.70
C THR A 26 30.55 21.36 0.87
N VAL A 27 29.54 21.54 1.70
CA VAL A 27 28.56 20.49 2.02
C VAL A 27 27.21 20.80 1.37
N LEU A 28 26.55 19.81 0.78
CA LEU A 28 25.14 19.90 0.36
C LEU A 28 24.24 19.21 1.39
N GLU A 29 23.45 19.97 2.13
CA GLU A 29 22.33 19.44 2.93
C GLU A 29 21.10 19.29 2.02
N LEU A 30 20.83 18.07 1.56
CA LEU A 30 19.65 17.78 0.73
C LEU A 30 18.52 17.22 1.60
N ARG A 31 17.48 18.04 1.82
CA ARG A 31 16.30 17.69 2.61
C ARG A 31 15.27 16.95 1.78
N ILE A 32 14.85 15.79 2.28
CA ILE A 32 13.82 14.94 1.66
C ILE A 32 12.70 14.79 2.67
N HIS A 33 11.54 15.36 2.35
CA HIS A 33 10.36 15.23 3.20
C HIS A 33 9.68 13.86 3.02
N GLY A 34 8.90 13.45 4.01
CA GLY A 34 8.03 12.29 3.94
C GLY A 34 6.75 12.60 3.16
N VAL A 35 5.59 12.20 3.69
CA VAL A 35 4.32 12.45 3.00
C VAL A 35 3.46 13.40 3.78
N GLY A 36 3.00 14.44 3.08
CA GLY A 36 2.13 15.42 3.68
C GLY A 36 1.90 16.65 2.82
N ASN A 37 2.16 16.59 1.50
CA ASN A 37 2.19 17.77 0.64
C ASN A 37 3.29 18.79 0.99
N THR A 38 3.97 18.76 2.16
CA THR A 38 5.41 19.05 2.16
C THR A 38 5.85 20.29 1.37
N PRO A 39 5.21 21.48 1.45
CA PRO A 39 5.55 22.52 0.49
C PRO A 39 7.02 22.92 0.70
N PRO A 40 7.77 23.21 -0.38
CA PRO A 40 9.22 23.43 -0.31
C PRO A 40 9.65 24.39 0.79
N GLU A 41 8.88 25.47 0.99
CA GLU A 41 9.08 26.46 2.02
C GLU A 41 9.00 25.88 3.45
N ALA A 42 8.11 24.91 3.68
CA ALA A 42 8.01 24.22 4.96
C ALA A 42 9.12 23.17 5.16
N ILE A 43 9.68 22.60 4.08
CA ILE A 43 10.85 21.69 4.15
C ILE A 43 12.11 22.48 4.52
N LEU A 44 12.30 23.63 3.89
CA LEU A 44 13.41 24.54 4.17
C LEU A 44 13.23 25.31 5.48
N ASP A 45 11.99 25.36 6.01
CA ASP A 45 11.58 26.16 7.17
C ASP A 45 11.79 27.66 6.95
N LEU A 46 11.48 28.12 5.74
CA LEU A 46 11.59 29.50 5.28
C LEU A 46 10.23 30.04 4.83
N PRO A 47 10.04 31.38 4.82
CA PRO A 47 8.91 32.00 4.13
C PRO A 47 8.92 31.68 2.62
N ARG A 48 7.73 31.71 1.98
CA ARG A 48 7.57 31.29 0.58
C ARG A 48 8.33 32.18 -0.40
N GLU A 49 8.43 33.46 -0.09
CA GLU A 49 9.17 34.48 -0.84
C GLU A 49 10.69 34.26 -0.83
N HIS A 50 11.20 33.48 0.12
CA HIS A 50 12.63 33.18 0.27
C HIS A 50 13.03 31.86 -0.36
N VAL A 51 12.15 31.23 -1.14
CA VAL A 51 12.37 29.90 -1.71
C VAL A 51 12.09 29.92 -3.20
N GLU A 52 13.08 29.48 -3.98
CA GLU A 52 13.00 29.38 -5.43
C GLU A 52 13.26 27.96 -5.92
N LYS A 53 12.75 27.65 -7.11
CA LYS A 53 12.91 26.33 -7.72
C LYS A 53 14.20 26.29 -8.54
N ALA A 54 15.15 25.47 -8.11
CA ALA A 54 16.43 25.28 -8.81
C ALA A 54 16.28 24.37 -10.05
N ALA A 55 15.53 23.26 -9.93
CA ALA A 55 15.37 22.29 -11.01
C ALA A 55 14.09 21.45 -10.89
N GLY A 56 13.68 20.78 -11.97
CA GLY A 56 12.56 19.83 -12.01
C GLY A 56 11.29 20.37 -12.66
N ASP A 57 10.14 19.71 -12.45
CA ASP A 57 8.85 20.04 -13.10
C ASP A 57 7.74 20.28 -12.06
N ALA A 58 6.47 20.29 -12.50
CA ALA A 58 5.34 20.50 -11.61
C ALA A 58 5.10 19.31 -10.64
N LEU A 59 5.65 18.12 -10.91
CA LEU A 59 5.42 16.91 -10.12
C LEU A 59 6.49 16.72 -9.03
N GLY A 60 7.75 16.98 -9.38
CA GLY A 60 8.89 16.89 -8.48
C GLY A 60 10.00 17.88 -8.86
N GLY A 61 10.66 18.46 -7.86
CA GLY A 61 11.75 19.41 -8.11
C GLY A 61 12.62 19.73 -6.90
N PHE A 62 13.78 20.30 -7.21
CA PHE A 62 14.76 20.81 -6.25
C PHE A 62 14.51 22.29 -6.02
N TRP A 63 14.54 22.69 -4.75
CA TRP A 63 14.26 24.03 -4.28
C TRP A 63 15.39 24.48 -3.37
N GLN A 64 15.70 25.77 -3.41
CA GLN A 64 16.79 26.37 -2.65
C GLN A 64 16.35 27.72 -2.07
N PRO A 65 17.01 28.21 -1.01
CA PRO A 65 16.86 29.59 -0.57
C PRO A 65 17.25 30.57 -1.68
N THR A 66 16.56 31.71 -1.77
CA THR A 66 16.97 32.83 -2.63
C THR A 66 18.24 33.50 -2.09
N GLY A 67 19.07 34.11 -2.93
CA GLY A 67 20.31 34.77 -2.50
C GLY A 67 20.14 35.85 -1.40
N ALA A 68 19.00 36.53 -1.35
CA ALA A 68 18.69 37.51 -0.29
C ALA A 68 18.38 36.88 1.09
N ALA A 69 18.04 35.59 1.11
CA ALA A 69 17.73 34.82 2.32
C ALA A 69 18.92 33.98 2.83
N ASP A 70 20.02 33.97 2.07
CA ASP A 70 21.21 33.14 2.33
C ASP A 70 22.13 33.73 3.42
N THR A 71 21.76 34.87 4.00
CA THR A 71 22.41 35.47 5.18
C THR A 71 21.61 35.18 6.46
N PRO A 72 22.00 34.19 7.29
CA PRO A 72 21.20 33.81 8.46
C PRO A 72 21.63 34.59 9.70
N GLN A 73 20.66 35.09 10.47
CA GLN A 73 20.85 35.31 11.91
C GLN A 73 20.78 33.95 12.62
N ALA A 74 21.71 33.67 13.54
CA ALA A 74 21.94 32.35 14.17
C ALA A 74 20.74 31.71 14.94
N ARG A 75 19.60 32.41 15.03
CA ARG A 75 18.35 31.94 15.67
C ARG A 75 17.12 32.00 14.75
N ALA A 76 17.26 32.43 13.50
CA ALA A 76 16.14 32.47 12.55
C ALA A 76 15.72 31.05 12.10
N ARG A 77 14.43 30.89 11.78
CA ARG A 77 13.94 29.66 11.14
C ARG A 77 14.62 29.46 9.80
N GLY A 78 14.89 28.20 9.46
CA GLY A 78 15.61 27.88 8.22
C GLY A 78 17.08 28.32 8.20
N ALA A 79 17.66 28.77 9.32
CA ALA A 79 19.08 29.10 9.38
C ALA A 79 19.97 27.87 9.17
N VAL A 80 21.11 28.06 8.52
CA VAL A 80 22.15 27.05 8.36
C VAL A 80 23.24 27.32 9.41
N PRO A 81 23.74 26.29 10.13
CA PRO A 81 24.75 26.50 11.17
C PRO A 81 26.12 26.98 10.65
N ASP A 82 26.42 26.75 9.37
CA ASP A 82 27.74 26.91 8.75
C ASP A 82 27.60 27.54 7.35
N PRO A 83 28.37 28.60 7.00
CA PRO A 83 28.35 29.22 5.68
C PRO A 83 28.76 28.29 4.53
N ASP A 84 29.53 27.22 4.78
CA ASP A 84 29.97 26.27 3.75
C ASP A 84 28.93 25.17 3.44
N VAL A 85 27.77 25.21 4.12
CA VAL A 85 26.67 24.27 3.91
C VAL A 85 25.61 24.89 3.01
N ARG A 86 25.52 24.41 1.77
CA ARG A 86 24.42 24.71 0.86
C ARG A 86 23.22 23.83 1.19
N ARG A 87 22.05 24.44 1.37
CA ARG A 87 20.80 23.72 1.67
C ARG A 87 19.87 23.65 0.47
N GLU A 88 19.40 22.46 0.15
CA GLU A 88 18.38 22.23 -0.87
C GLU A 88 17.25 21.34 -0.31
N ALA A 89 16.06 21.48 -0.88
CA ALA A 89 14.92 20.63 -0.59
C ALA A 89 14.45 19.95 -1.87
N TYR A 90 14.25 18.64 -1.82
CA TYR A 90 13.57 17.91 -2.89
C TYR A 90 12.10 17.72 -2.53
N SER A 91 11.23 18.44 -3.24
CA SER A 91 9.77 18.36 -3.05
C SER A 91 9.13 17.51 -4.15
N TRP A 92 8.57 16.38 -3.73
CA TRP A 92 7.85 15.42 -4.58
C TRP A 92 6.35 15.32 -4.23
N GLY A 93 5.84 16.26 -3.43
CA GLY A 93 4.47 16.17 -2.91
C GLY A 93 3.40 16.10 -4.00
N ASN A 94 3.64 16.67 -5.18
CA ASN A 94 2.71 16.62 -6.32
C ASN A 94 2.65 15.20 -6.94
N LEU A 95 3.74 14.42 -6.95
CA LEU A 95 3.72 13.02 -7.39
C LEU A 95 2.74 12.16 -6.56
N ALA A 96 2.52 12.50 -5.28
CA ALA A 96 1.53 11.86 -4.43
C ALA A 96 0.08 12.40 -4.59
N ARG A 97 -0.12 13.47 -5.37
CA ARG A 97 -1.40 14.20 -5.53
C ARG A 97 -2.00 14.14 -6.94
N THR A 98 -1.21 14.40 -7.97
CA THR A 98 -1.69 14.88 -9.28
C THR A 98 -1.68 13.82 -10.37
N THR A 99 -1.67 12.55 -9.97
CA THR A 99 -1.77 11.41 -10.85
C THR A 99 -3.00 11.44 -11.78
N VAL A 100 -4.05 12.23 -11.47
CA VAL A 100 -5.11 12.59 -12.46
C VAL A 100 -5.68 14.00 -12.31
N ALA A 101 -5.50 14.67 -11.16
CA ALA A 101 -6.34 15.83 -10.82
C ALA A 101 -5.99 17.17 -11.51
N SER A 102 -5.02 17.23 -12.44
CA SER A 102 -4.61 18.52 -13.05
C SER A 102 -4.45 18.51 -14.57
N GLY A 103 -4.94 17.47 -15.26
CA GLY A 103 -4.98 17.44 -16.71
C GLY A 103 -6.32 17.89 -17.29
N GLY A 104 -6.61 19.19 -17.27
CA GLY A 104 -7.59 19.81 -18.18
C GLY A 104 -9.08 19.56 -17.93
N SER A 105 -9.65 20.08 -16.85
CA SER A 105 -10.99 20.70 -16.84
C SER A 105 -11.27 21.28 -15.44
N PRO A 106 -11.67 22.55 -15.30
CA PRO A 106 -12.01 23.17 -14.02
C PRO A 106 -13.37 22.71 -13.44
N ASN A 107 -13.92 21.59 -13.91
CA ASN A 107 -15.24 21.15 -13.49
C ASN A 107 -15.16 20.37 -12.15
N ARG A 108 -15.85 20.85 -11.11
CA ARG A 108 -15.81 20.28 -9.73
C ARG A 108 -16.19 18.79 -9.68
N ILE A 109 -17.04 18.36 -10.62
CA ILE A 109 -17.54 16.99 -10.73
C ILE A 109 -16.43 16.02 -11.18
N GLY A 110 -15.63 16.39 -12.19
CA GLY A 110 -14.51 15.58 -12.68
C GLY A 110 -13.41 15.40 -11.63
N GLY A 111 -13.14 16.45 -10.85
CA GLY A 111 -12.21 16.39 -9.72
C GLY A 111 -12.70 15.50 -8.58
N GLY A 112 -14.01 15.39 -8.36
CA GLY A 112 -14.63 14.49 -7.39
C GLY A 112 -14.55 13.02 -7.81
N LEU A 113 -14.91 12.71 -9.06
CA LEU A 113 -14.80 11.36 -9.63
C LEU A 113 -13.37 10.83 -9.62
N ALA A 114 -12.40 11.68 -10.00
CA ALA A 114 -10.99 11.32 -9.93
C ALA A 114 -10.57 10.94 -8.50
N ARG A 115 -11.07 11.64 -7.48
CA ARG A 115 -10.79 11.38 -6.05
C ARG A 115 -11.44 10.08 -5.53
N VAL A 116 -12.68 9.76 -5.93
CA VAL A 116 -13.31 8.46 -5.66
C VAL A 116 -12.50 7.34 -6.30
N GLY A 117 -12.08 7.53 -7.55
CA GLY A 117 -11.23 6.59 -8.29
C GLY A 117 -9.95 6.22 -7.53
N TRP A 118 -9.36 7.17 -6.78
CA TRP A 118 -8.15 6.93 -5.99
C TRP A 118 -8.38 5.99 -4.80
N MET A 119 -9.50 6.11 -4.10
CA MET A 119 -9.83 5.20 -2.99
C MET A 119 -10.08 3.78 -3.51
N LEU A 120 -10.69 3.62 -4.68
CA LEU A 120 -10.90 2.33 -5.34
C LEU A 120 -9.59 1.59 -5.67
N LEU A 121 -8.45 2.28 -5.72
CA LEU A 121 -7.14 1.64 -5.95
C LEU A 121 -6.50 1.05 -4.70
N ILE A 122 -7.04 1.33 -3.49
CA ILE A 122 -6.46 0.84 -2.23
C ILE A 122 -6.34 -0.71 -2.21
N PRO A 123 -7.36 -1.50 -2.58
CA PRO A 123 -7.22 -2.96 -2.63
C PRO A 123 -6.09 -3.41 -3.57
N PHE A 124 -5.96 -2.78 -4.73
CA PHE A 124 -4.90 -3.10 -5.71
C PHE A 124 -3.50 -2.74 -5.17
N GLY A 125 -3.40 -1.62 -4.46
CA GLY A 125 -2.20 -1.21 -3.75
C GLY A 125 -1.80 -2.18 -2.64
N LEU A 126 -2.77 -2.68 -1.86
CA LEU A 126 -2.54 -3.66 -0.79
C LEU A 126 -2.08 -5.03 -1.35
N VAL A 127 -2.55 -5.44 -2.54
CA VAL A 127 -1.97 -6.61 -3.24
C VAL A 127 -0.51 -6.37 -3.59
N ASN A 128 -0.14 -5.14 -3.99
CA ASN A 128 1.25 -4.81 -4.25
C ASN A 128 2.11 -4.87 -2.97
N VAL A 129 1.57 -4.42 -1.84
CA VAL A 129 2.22 -4.59 -0.53
C VAL A 129 2.39 -6.07 -0.19
N ALA A 130 1.36 -6.89 -0.38
CA ALA A 130 1.43 -8.33 -0.16
C ALA A 130 2.48 -9.00 -1.06
N TYR A 131 2.59 -8.53 -2.31
CA TYR A 131 3.58 -8.99 -3.28
C TYR A 131 5.02 -8.74 -2.82
N TRP A 132 5.30 -7.57 -2.25
CA TRP A 132 6.65 -7.25 -1.78
C TRP A 132 6.95 -7.74 -0.37
N ALA A 133 5.92 -7.99 0.45
CA ALA A 133 6.07 -8.56 1.79
C ALA A 133 6.38 -10.07 1.78
N ARG A 134 6.32 -10.73 0.61
CA ARG A 134 6.67 -12.16 0.48
C ARG A 134 8.18 -12.37 0.67
N CYS A 135 8.58 -13.62 0.89
CA CYS A 135 10.01 -13.97 0.90
C CYS A 135 10.60 -13.71 -0.51
N LEU A 136 11.57 -12.79 -0.59
CA LEU A 136 12.32 -12.48 -1.81
C LEU A 136 13.69 -13.17 -1.81
N ASP A 137 14.32 -13.23 -2.98
CA ASP A 137 15.62 -13.91 -3.13
C ASP A 137 16.70 -13.19 -2.31
N LYS A 138 17.34 -13.94 -1.41
CA LYS A 138 18.38 -13.44 -0.50
C LYS A 138 19.77 -13.40 -1.14
N GLY A 139 19.92 -13.87 -2.38
CA GLY A 139 21.22 -13.89 -3.07
C GLY A 139 22.18 -14.96 -2.56
N THR A 140 21.74 -15.86 -1.66
CA THR A 140 22.51 -16.97 -1.10
C THR A 140 22.33 -18.29 -1.86
N GLY A 141 21.87 -18.23 -3.11
CA GLY A 141 21.62 -19.40 -3.96
C GLY A 141 20.26 -20.10 -3.74
N THR A 142 19.52 -19.76 -2.69
CA THR A 142 18.15 -20.24 -2.46
C THR A 142 17.13 -19.31 -3.11
N ARG A 143 16.80 -19.56 -4.39
CA ARG A 143 15.77 -18.80 -5.11
C ARG A 143 14.39 -19.11 -4.53
N PRO A 144 13.64 -18.14 -3.99
CA PRO A 144 12.26 -18.34 -3.59
C PRO A 144 11.42 -18.70 -4.82
N HIS A 145 10.48 -19.61 -4.63
CA HIS A 145 9.74 -20.19 -5.73
C HIS A 145 8.87 -19.13 -6.45
N PRO A 146 8.84 -19.09 -7.80
CA PRO A 146 8.03 -18.14 -8.58
C PRO A 146 6.52 -18.21 -8.31
N CYS A 147 6.03 -19.33 -7.78
CA CYS A 147 4.58 -19.57 -7.62
C CYS A 147 3.89 -18.55 -6.71
N HIS A 148 4.51 -18.10 -5.61
CA HIS A 148 3.87 -17.17 -4.68
C HIS A 148 3.59 -15.82 -5.34
N ALA A 149 4.46 -15.41 -6.25
CA ALA A 149 4.30 -14.17 -6.96
C ALA A 149 3.21 -14.27 -8.04
N GLY A 150 3.15 -15.42 -8.73
CA GLY A 150 2.05 -15.76 -9.64
C GLY A 150 0.69 -15.80 -8.95
N THR A 151 0.60 -16.41 -7.76
CA THR A 151 -0.66 -16.47 -6.99
C THR A 151 -1.12 -15.12 -6.47
N LEU A 152 -0.21 -14.20 -6.15
CA LEU A 152 -0.55 -12.82 -5.80
C LEU A 152 -1.13 -12.04 -6.98
N ARG A 153 -0.61 -12.27 -8.19
CA ARG A 153 -1.21 -11.70 -9.41
C ARG A 153 -2.58 -12.28 -9.70
N LEU A 154 -2.77 -13.58 -9.44
CA LEU A 154 -4.09 -14.19 -9.52
C LEU A 154 -5.05 -13.54 -8.51
N ALA A 155 -4.62 -13.32 -7.27
CA ALA A 155 -5.45 -12.61 -6.29
C ALA A 155 -5.77 -11.18 -6.76
N GLY A 156 -4.80 -10.49 -7.36
CA GLY A 156 -5.01 -9.21 -8.00
C GLY A 156 -6.04 -9.25 -9.15
N LEU A 157 -6.00 -10.28 -9.99
CA LEU A 157 -7.00 -10.52 -11.02
C LEU A 157 -8.39 -10.72 -10.39
N LEU A 158 -8.51 -11.56 -9.35
CA LEU A 158 -9.78 -11.78 -8.67
C LEU A 158 -10.37 -10.50 -8.06
N LEU A 159 -9.55 -9.59 -7.53
CA LEU A 159 -10.02 -8.28 -7.09
C LEU A 159 -10.54 -7.41 -8.24
N THR A 160 -9.89 -7.46 -9.42
CA THR A 160 -10.39 -6.77 -10.62
C THR A 160 -11.73 -7.37 -11.07
N LEU A 161 -11.84 -8.70 -11.06
CA LEU A 161 -13.08 -9.40 -11.42
C LEU A 161 -14.19 -9.12 -10.40
N LEU A 162 -13.88 -8.97 -9.10
CA LEU A 162 -14.86 -8.60 -8.08
C LEU A 162 -15.38 -7.19 -8.32
N LEU A 163 -14.49 -6.22 -8.60
CA LEU A 163 -14.90 -4.86 -8.99
C LEU A 163 -15.81 -4.88 -10.23
N ALA A 164 -15.42 -5.62 -11.27
CA ALA A 164 -16.20 -5.74 -12.48
C ALA A 164 -17.55 -6.42 -12.24
N THR A 165 -17.61 -7.41 -11.35
CA THR A 165 -18.85 -8.08 -10.94
C THR A 165 -19.77 -7.09 -10.26
N SER A 166 -19.28 -6.31 -9.29
CA SER A 166 -20.09 -5.30 -8.59
C SER A 166 -20.69 -4.27 -9.56
N VAL A 167 -19.92 -3.85 -10.56
CA VAL A 167 -20.39 -2.94 -11.61
C VAL A 167 -21.37 -3.64 -12.56
N SER A 168 -21.16 -4.93 -12.82
CA SER A 168 -22.08 -5.73 -13.65
C SER A 168 -23.41 -5.97 -12.94
N VAL A 169 -23.41 -6.15 -11.61
CA VAL A 169 -24.64 -6.21 -10.81
C VAL A 169 -25.42 -4.92 -10.98
N VAL A 170 -24.78 -3.75 -10.84
CA VAL A 170 -25.48 -2.48 -11.02
C VAL A 170 -25.96 -2.28 -12.46
N ALA A 171 -25.09 -2.46 -13.45
CA ALA A 171 -25.40 -2.14 -14.84
C ALA A 171 -26.29 -3.18 -15.53
N LEU A 172 -26.01 -4.47 -15.38
CA LEU A 172 -26.71 -5.55 -16.08
C LEU A 172 -27.90 -6.04 -15.26
N ASP A 173 -27.71 -6.35 -13.97
CA ASP A 173 -28.76 -6.97 -13.17
C ASP A 173 -29.79 -5.94 -12.70
N LEU A 174 -29.37 -4.88 -11.99
CA LEU A 174 -30.29 -3.87 -11.47
C LEU A 174 -30.89 -3.00 -12.59
N ILE A 175 -30.05 -2.42 -13.46
CA ILE A 175 -30.51 -1.44 -14.46
C ILE A 175 -31.11 -2.13 -15.70
N ALA A 176 -30.40 -3.07 -16.32
CA ALA A 176 -30.83 -3.63 -17.62
C ALA A 176 -31.92 -4.71 -17.51
N VAL A 177 -31.98 -5.43 -16.39
CA VAL A 177 -32.95 -6.52 -16.16
C VAL A 177 -34.04 -6.08 -15.18
N GLN A 178 -33.72 -5.78 -13.92
CA GLN A 178 -34.73 -5.54 -12.88
C GLN A 178 -35.53 -4.24 -13.04
N CYS A 179 -34.89 -3.17 -13.51
CA CYS A 179 -35.57 -1.89 -13.75
C CYS A 179 -36.38 -1.84 -15.06
N ALA A 180 -36.21 -2.80 -15.96
CA ALA A 180 -36.93 -2.80 -17.22
C ALA A 180 -38.39 -3.20 -17.02
N GLY A 181 -39.33 -2.27 -17.24
CA GLY A 181 -40.76 -2.49 -17.00
C GLY A 181 -41.22 -2.22 -15.56
N ARG A 182 -40.36 -1.65 -14.70
CA ARG A 182 -40.70 -1.17 -13.36
C ARG A 182 -40.41 0.32 -13.23
N SER A 183 -41.15 1.03 -12.37
CA SER A 183 -40.93 2.46 -12.08
C SER A 183 -39.67 2.68 -11.22
N CYS A 184 -38.48 2.44 -11.75
CA CYS A 184 -37.22 2.82 -11.07
C CYS A 184 -37.06 4.34 -11.09
N ALA A 185 -36.73 4.94 -9.94
CA ALA A 185 -36.77 6.39 -9.71
C ALA A 185 -35.86 7.22 -10.65
N VAL A 186 -34.86 6.59 -11.28
CA VAL A 186 -33.86 7.27 -12.15
C VAL A 186 -34.00 6.88 -13.63
N VAL A 187 -34.60 5.73 -13.94
CA VAL A 187 -34.61 5.15 -15.30
C VAL A 187 -35.80 5.67 -16.12
N SER A 188 -36.92 5.99 -15.47
CA SER A 188 -38.18 6.44 -16.08
C SER A 188 -38.13 7.81 -16.77
N GLY A 189 -36.97 8.48 -16.83
CA GLY A 189 -36.75 9.72 -17.58
C GLY A 189 -35.76 9.57 -18.76
N PRO A 190 -34.43 9.66 -18.55
CA PRO A 190 -33.44 9.77 -19.65
C PRO A 190 -33.26 8.49 -20.49
N LEU A 191 -33.71 7.34 -20.01
CA LEU A 191 -33.48 6.02 -20.62
C LEU A 191 -34.76 5.39 -21.20
N GLY A 192 -35.90 6.09 -21.22
CA GLY A 192 -37.18 5.55 -21.71
C GLY A 192 -37.17 5.10 -23.20
N PHE A 193 -36.16 5.50 -23.98
CA PHE A 193 -35.98 4.99 -25.35
C PHE A 193 -35.63 3.48 -25.37
N ALA A 194 -35.06 2.95 -24.28
CA ALA A 194 -34.68 1.55 -24.13
C ALA A 194 -35.85 0.65 -23.68
N ASP A 195 -37.04 1.21 -23.41
CA ASP A 195 -38.24 0.44 -23.07
C ASP A 195 -38.70 -0.44 -24.24
N SER A 196 -38.43 0.02 -25.47
CA SER A 196 -38.68 -0.74 -26.71
C SER A 196 -37.65 -1.84 -27.00
N TRP A 197 -36.54 -1.88 -26.25
CA TRP A 197 -35.45 -2.81 -26.51
C TRP A 197 -35.72 -4.19 -25.91
N THR A 198 -35.19 -5.22 -26.56
CA THR A 198 -35.15 -6.57 -26.00
C THR A 198 -34.21 -6.63 -24.78
N VAL A 199 -34.42 -7.59 -23.88
CA VAL A 199 -33.49 -7.88 -22.76
C VAL A 199 -32.06 -8.08 -23.30
N GLY A 200 -31.92 -8.79 -24.44
CA GLY A 200 -30.63 -8.98 -25.12
C GLY A 200 -29.95 -7.66 -25.52
N GLN A 201 -30.69 -6.74 -26.14
CA GLN A 201 -30.18 -5.42 -26.54
C GLN A 201 -29.78 -4.57 -25.33
N ARG A 202 -30.58 -4.56 -24.25
CA ARG A 202 -30.25 -3.87 -23.00
C ARG A 202 -28.98 -4.45 -22.36
N LEU A 203 -28.88 -5.78 -22.28
CA LEU A 203 -27.69 -6.47 -21.78
C LEU A 203 -26.45 -6.21 -22.62
N ALA A 204 -26.58 -6.15 -23.95
CA ALA A 204 -25.47 -5.82 -24.85
C ALA A 204 -24.92 -4.40 -24.56
N ALA A 205 -25.80 -3.41 -24.41
CA ALA A 205 -25.40 -2.04 -24.07
C ALA A 205 -24.76 -1.97 -22.67
N ALA A 206 -25.41 -2.56 -21.66
CA ALA A 206 -24.96 -2.55 -20.28
C ALA A 206 -23.62 -3.30 -20.07
N SER A 207 -23.38 -4.36 -20.86
CA SER A 207 -22.13 -5.15 -20.83
C SER A 207 -20.87 -4.32 -21.14
N SER A 208 -21.01 -3.19 -21.82
CA SER A 208 -19.88 -2.29 -22.10
C SER A 208 -19.37 -1.55 -20.85
N VAL A 209 -20.23 -1.29 -19.85
CA VAL A 209 -19.92 -0.47 -18.66
C VAL A 209 -18.73 -1.02 -17.84
N PRO A 210 -18.72 -2.29 -17.39
CA PRO A 210 -17.59 -2.85 -16.65
C PRO A 210 -16.29 -2.88 -17.49
N ILE A 211 -16.39 -3.06 -18.80
CA ILE A 211 -15.23 -3.08 -19.73
C ILE A 211 -14.62 -1.69 -19.87
N VAL A 212 -15.47 -0.67 -20.05
CA VAL A 212 -15.05 0.73 -20.12
C VAL A 212 -14.38 1.14 -18.81
N LEU A 213 -14.93 0.76 -17.66
CA LEU A 213 -14.31 1.06 -16.35
C LEU A 213 -12.91 0.46 -16.24
N VAL A 214 -12.75 -0.85 -16.46
CA VAL A 214 -11.44 -1.52 -16.31
C VAL A 214 -10.45 -1.01 -17.35
N THR A 215 -10.90 -0.72 -18.58
CA THR A 215 -10.07 -0.13 -19.63
C THR A 215 -9.65 1.30 -19.28
N ALA A 216 -10.54 2.12 -18.71
CA ALA A 216 -10.24 3.46 -18.24
C ALA A 216 -9.21 3.43 -17.09
N LEU A 217 -9.34 2.49 -16.14
CA LEU A 217 -8.34 2.28 -15.09
C LEU A 217 -6.98 1.84 -15.66
N ALA A 218 -6.99 0.96 -16.67
CA ALA A 218 -5.77 0.54 -17.37
C ALA A 218 -5.10 1.69 -18.13
N ALA A 219 -5.89 2.50 -18.84
CA ALA A 219 -5.43 3.69 -19.55
C ALA A 219 -4.87 4.74 -18.58
N LEU A 220 -5.55 4.97 -17.46
CA LEU A 220 -5.08 5.84 -16.39
C LEU A 220 -3.76 5.33 -15.79
N GLY A 221 -3.67 4.02 -15.58
CA GLY A 221 -2.45 3.34 -15.14
C GLY A 221 -1.29 3.48 -16.12
N ALA A 222 -1.55 3.59 -17.41
CA ALA A 222 -0.55 3.84 -18.46
C ALA A 222 -0.17 5.33 -18.55
N ALA A 223 -1.16 6.24 -18.49
CA ALA A 223 -0.95 7.69 -18.57
C ALA A 223 -0.19 8.25 -17.35
N THR A 224 -0.50 7.74 -16.15
CA THR A 224 0.27 8.07 -14.93
C THR A 224 1.73 7.65 -15.09
N ARG A 225 1.99 6.47 -15.65
CA ARG A 225 3.35 5.95 -15.81
C ARG A 225 4.23 6.81 -16.71
N ALA A 226 3.70 7.25 -17.86
CA ALA A 226 4.43 8.10 -18.81
C ALA A 226 4.95 9.42 -18.19
N ARG A 227 4.39 9.88 -17.06
CA ARG A 227 4.84 11.08 -16.34
C ARG A 227 5.85 10.80 -15.21
N TYR A 228 5.97 9.55 -14.78
CA TYR A 228 6.76 9.13 -13.62
C TYR A 228 8.05 8.43 -14.04
N GLU A 229 8.07 7.77 -15.20
CA GLU A 229 9.25 7.10 -15.74
C GLU A 229 10.07 8.07 -16.63
N ARG A 230 11.30 8.44 -16.20
CA ARG A 230 12.32 8.98 -17.10
C ARG A 230 13.21 7.82 -17.59
N PRO A 231 13.51 7.70 -18.89
CA PRO A 231 14.47 6.70 -19.38
C PRO A 231 15.82 6.90 -18.70
N ASP A 232 16.37 5.84 -18.09
CA ASP A 232 17.71 5.88 -17.52
C ASP A 232 18.74 5.98 -18.67
N PRO A 233 19.58 7.03 -18.73
CA PRO A 233 20.64 7.14 -19.73
C PRO A 233 21.62 5.94 -19.71
N LEU A 234 21.77 5.29 -18.55
CA LEU A 234 22.65 4.12 -18.36
C LEU A 234 22.08 2.82 -18.97
N ASP A 235 20.80 2.78 -19.34
CA ASP A 235 20.18 1.62 -19.99
C ASP A 235 20.70 1.43 -21.44
N ARG A 236 21.39 2.44 -22.00
CA ARG A 236 22.06 2.37 -23.32
C ARG A 236 23.50 1.84 -23.25
N THR A 237 24.17 1.91 -22.11
CA THR A 237 25.63 1.70 -22.03
C THR A 237 26.06 0.43 -21.29
N SER A 238 25.23 -0.20 -20.45
CA SER A 238 25.65 -1.42 -19.73
C SER A 238 25.41 -2.70 -20.54
N ARG A 239 26.51 -3.26 -21.07
CA ARG A 239 26.57 -4.59 -21.74
C ARG A 239 26.86 -5.75 -20.80
N SER A 240 27.09 -5.51 -19.50
CA SER A 240 27.44 -6.54 -18.53
C SER A 240 26.22 -7.01 -17.74
N GLY A 241 25.91 -8.31 -17.86
CA GLY A 241 24.90 -8.97 -17.04
C GLY A 241 25.37 -9.02 -15.59
N ASP A 242 24.87 -8.09 -14.76
CA ASP A 242 25.14 -8.11 -13.33
C ASP A 242 24.40 -9.29 -12.68
N SER A 243 25.13 -10.40 -12.60
CA SER A 243 24.78 -11.62 -11.91
C SER A 243 25.34 -11.58 -10.48
N GLY A 244 25.39 -10.41 -9.84
CA GLY A 244 25.87 -10.24 -8.49
C GLY A 244 24.97 -10.92 -7.46
N GLY A 245 25.17 -12.22 -7.23
CA GLY A 245 24.71 -12.89 -6.02
C GLY A 245 25.32 -12.18 -4.80
N GLY A 246 24.49 -11.80 -3.84
CA GLY A 246 24.92 -11.18 -2.57
C GLY A 246 24.67 -9.67 -2.42
N ARG A 247 24.33 -8.92 -3.49
CA ARG A 247 23.97 -7.48 -3.37
C ARG A 247 22.48 -7.27 -3.03
N PRO A 248 22.12 -6.24 -2.21
CA PRO A 248 20.73 -5.91 -1.91
C PRO A 248 19.88 -5.67 -3.16
N LEU A 249 18.59 -6.05 -3.13
CA LEU A 249 17.69 -5.94 -4.29
C LEU A 249 17.56 -4.50 -4.82
N LEU A 250 17.57 -3.50 -3.92
CA LEU A 250 17.47 -2.08 -4.28
C LEU A 250 18.67 -1.57 -5.09
N SER A 251 19.81 -2.26 -5.02
CA SER A 251 21.03 -1.91 -5.79
C SER A 251 21.03 -2.43 -7.23
N ARG A 252 20.00 -3.18 -7.63
CA ARG A 252 19.92 -3.74 -8.99
C ARG A 252 19.45 -2.67 -9.98
N GLN A 253 20.16 -2.53 -11.11
CA GLN A 253 19.92 -1.50 -12.13
C GLN A 253 18.47 -1.45 -12.66
N ARG A 254 17.75 -2.57 -12.68
CA ARG A 254 16.37 -2.68 -13.18
C ARG A 254 15.31 -2.83 -12.11
N PHE A 255 15.64 -2.63 -10.83
CA PHE A 255 14.65 -2.77 -9.76
C PHE A 255 13.48 -1.79 -9.94
N TRP A 256 13.75 -0.57 -10.38
CA TRP A 256 12.73 0.47 -10.57
C TRP A 256 12.13 0.50 -12.01
N GLY A 257 12.57 -0.37 -12.94
CA GLY A 257 12.11 -0.35 -14.34
C GLY A 257 11.20 -1.54 -14.71
N HIS A 258 9.87 -1.32 -14.79
CA HIS A 258 8.87 -2.39 -15.03
C HIS A 258 7.92 -2.16 -16.24
N GLN A 259 8.25 -1.24 -17.14
CA GLN A 259 7.38 -0.72 -18.21
C GLN A 259 6.64 -1.77 -19.07
N ALA A 260 7.38 -2.69 -19.73
CA ALA A 260 6.77 -3.67 -20.64
C ALA A 260 5.93 -4.72 -19.92
N VAL A 261 6.19 -4.93 -18.61
CA VAL A 261 5.54 -5.98 -17.84
C VAL A 261 4.11 -5.59 -17.49
N THR A 262 3.92 -4.35 -17.05
CA THR A 262 2.66 -3.88 -16.49
C THR A 262 1.62 -3.58 -17.57
N LEU A 263 2.01 -3.22 -18.81
CA LEU A 263 1.06 -2.98 -19.92
C LEU A 263 0.38 -4.27 -20.37
N THR A 264 1.15 -5.33 -20.61
CA THR A 264 0.56 -6.60 -21.04
C THR A 264 -0.21 -7.27 -19.91
N ALA A 265 0.16 -7.07 -18.65
CA ALA A 265 -0.65 -7.50 -17.51
C ALA A 265 -2.00 -6.77 -17.46
N ALA A 266 -2.04 -5.45 -17.72
CA ALA A 266 -3.30 -4.71 -17.79
C ALA A 266 -4.22 -5.24 -18.91
N GLY A 267 -3.67 -5.59 -20.08
CA GLY A 267 -4.44 -6.23 -21.17
C GLY A 267 -5.09 -7.55 -20.75
N VAL A 268 -4.38 -8.40 -19.99
CA VAL A 268 -4.94 -9.66 -19.46
C VAL A 268 -6.08 -9.39 -18.48
N HIS A 269 -6.01 -8.33 -17.66
CA HIS A 269 -7.11 -7.96 -16.77
C HIS A 269 -8.36 -7.52 -17.56
N VAL A 270 -8.20 -6.67 -18.58
CA VAL A 270 -9.30 -6.26 -19.47
C VAL A 270 -9.92 -7.49 -20.16
N SER A 271 -9.08 -8.39 -20.66
CA SER A 271 -9.50 -9.65 -21.28
C SER A 271 -10.31 -10.55 -20.36
N ALA A 272 -9.85 -10.71 -19.12
CA ALA A 272 -10.53 -11.52 -18.14
C ALA A 272 -11.84 -10.88 -17.69
N THR A 273 -11.92 -9.55 -17.62
CA THR A 273 -13.20 -8.84 -17.41
C THR A 273 -14.16 -9.09 -18.57
N ALA A 274 -13.69 -9.01 -19.82
CA ALA A 274 -14.48 -9.31 -21.01
C ALA A 274 -15.01 -10.76 -21.01
N ALA A 275 -14.17 -11.72 -20.64
CA ALA A 275 -14.56 -13.11 -20.49
C ALA A 275 -15.54 -13.32 -19.32
N LEU A 276 -15.38 -12.64 -18.19
CA LEU A 276 -16.30 -12.73 -17.05
C LEU A 276 -17.70 -12.23 -17.40
N VAL A 277 -17.81 -11.08 -18.06
CA VAL A 277 -19.09 -10.53 -18.51
C VAL A 277 -19.74 -11.46 -19.54
N THR A 278 -18.93 -12.05 -20.43
CA THR A 278 -19.40 -13.09 -21.36
C THR A 278 -19.94 -14.30 -20.61
N VAL A 279 -19.22 -14.82 -19.61
CA VAL A 279 -19.66 -15.94 -18.78
C VAL A 279 -20.97 -15.60 -18.08
N GLY A 280 -21.08 -14.43 -17.44
CA GLY A 280 -22.29 -14.04 -16.70
C GLY A 280 -23.53 -13.92 -17.60
N THR A 281 -23.38 -13.30 -18.78
CA THR A 281 -24.49 -13.16 -19.73
C THR A 281 -24.82 -14.48 -20.42
N ALA A 282 -23.83 -15.24 -20.90
CA ALA A 282 -24.05 -16.55 -21.53
C ALA A 282 -24.67 -17.56 -20.54
N TRP A 283 -24.27 -17.52 -19.26
CA TRP A 283 -24.89 -18.32 -18.20
C TRP A 283 -26.39 -18.01 -18.08
N HIS A 284 -26.75 -16.74 -18.08
CA HIS A 284 -28.15 -16.34 -17.99
C HIS A 284 -28.98 -16.87 -19.16
N PHE A 285 -28.49 -16.83 -20.39
CA PHE A 285 -29.22 -17.42 -21.53
C PHE A 285 -29.21 -18.95 -21.53
N ALA A 286 -28.17 -19.58 -20.97
CA ALA A 286 -28.10 -21.04 -20.89
C ALA A 286 -29.06 -21.63 -19.84
N PHE A 287 -29.23 -20.95 -18.71
CA PHE A 287 -29.93 -21.49 -17.54
C PHE A 287 -31.15 -20.65 -17.11
N GLY A 288 -31.14 -19.34 -17.32
CA GLY A 288 -32.19 -18.42 -16.88
C GLY A 288 -33.59 -18.64 -17.46
N PRO A 289 -33.78 -19.12 -18.71
CA PRO A 289 -35.10 -19.45 -19.24
C PRO A 289 -35.78 -20.64 -18.55
N HIS A 290 -35.02 -21.44 -17.79
CA HIS A 290 -35.47 -22.72 -17.24
C HIS A 290 -35.77 -22.59 -15.75
N PRO A 291 -37.04 -22.72 -15.31
CA PRO A 291 -37.40 -22.60 -13.90
C PRO A 291 -36.66 -23.60 -13.00
N ALA A 292 -36.34 -24.79 -13.54
CA ALA A 292 -35.57 -25.81 -12.83
C ALA A 292 -34.09 -25.41 -12.61
N CYS A 293 -33.61 -24.32 -13.21
CA CYS A 293 -32.25 -23.82 -13.06
C CYS A 293 -32.19 -22.44 -12.38
N GLY A 294 -33.30 -21.98 -11.78
CA GLY A 294 -33.42 -20.63 -11.22
C GLY A 294 -32.55 -20.39 -9.98
N ARG A 295 -32.08 -21.45 -9.31
CA ARG A 295 -31.19 -21.36 -8.14
C ARG A 295 -29.91 -22.16 -8.35
N MET A 296 -28.87 -21.74 -7.64
CA MET A 296 -27.55 -22.37 -7.73
C MET A 296 -27.54 -23.84 -7.26
N GLU A 297 -28.38 -24.17 -6.29
CA GLU A 297 -28.57 -25.55 -5.78
C GLU A 297 -29.24 -26.47 -6.81
N ASP A 298 -30.13 -25.92 -7.64
CA ASP A 298 -30.89 -26.68 -8.61
C ASP A 298 -30.09 -27.00 -9.89
N LEU A 299 -28.97 -26.31 -10.12
CA LEU A 299 -28.09 -26.51 -11.27
C LEU A 299 -27.54 -27.94 -11.39
N ALA A 300 -27.38 -28.62 -10.25
CA ALA A 300 -26.89 -30.00 -10.22
C ALA A 300 -28.02 -31.03 -10.38
N THR A 301 -29.28 -30.60 -10.51
CA THR A 301 -30.41 -31.51 -10.61
C THR A 301 -30.56 -32.06 -12.04
N PRO A 302 -30.97 -33.34 -12.21
CA PRO A 302 -31.19 -33.92 -13.53
C PRO A 302 -32.22 -33.14 -14.38
N ARG A 303 -33.17 -32.45 -13.73
CA ARG A 303 -34.17 -31.61 -14.39
C ARG A 303 -33.54 -30.40 -15.06
N CYS A 304 -32.72 -29.64 -14.31
CA CYS A 304 -31.98 -28.52 -14.89
C CYS A 304 -31.08 -28.99 -16.04
N HIS A 305 -30.39 -30.12 -15.86
CA HIS A 305 -29.54 -30.68 -16.93
C HIS A 305 -30.34 -31.05 -18.19
N ALA A 306 -31.50 -31.70 -18.05
CA ALA A 306 -32.34 -32.05 -19.20
C ALA A 306 -32.83 -30.82 -19.96
N GLU A 307 -33.23 -29.76 -19.25
CA GLU A 307 -33.73 -28.51 -19.84
C GLU A 307 -32.60 -27.67 -20.48
N ALA A 308 -31.48 -27.51 -19.78
CA ALA A 308 -30.36 -26.70 -20.25
C ALA A 308 -29.63 -27.33 -21.46
N PHE A 309 -29.43 -28.66 -21.45
CA PHE A 309 -28.67 -29.37 -22.50
C PHE A 309 -29.55 -30.05 -23.55
N GLY A 310 -30.88 -30.12 -23.35
CA GLY A 310 -31.80 -30.84 -24.24
C GLY A 310 -32.19 -30.08 -25.51
N SER A 311 -31.91 -28.78 -25.61
CA SER A 311 -32.31 -27.95 -26.75
C SER A 311 -31.12 -27.42 -27.54
N ALA A 312 -31.13 -27.62 -28.86
CA ALA A 312 -30.14 -27.05 -29.77
C ALA A 312 -30.11 -25.50 -29.73
N ALA A 313 -31.20 -24.89 -29.27
CA ALA A 313 -31.32 -23.46 -29.02
C ALA A 313 -30.27 -22.91 -28.05
N ASN A 314 -29.87 -23.71 -27.06
CA ASN A 314 -28.98 -23.30 -25.98
C ASN A 314 -27.50 -23.47 -26.34
N ILE A 315 -27.18 -24.12 -27.47
CA ILE A 315 -25.81 -24.42 -27.90
C ILE A 315 -24.93 -23.15 -27.96
N PRO A 316 -25.37 -22.03 -28.56
CA PRO A 316 -24.54 -20.81 -28.60
C PRO A 316 -24.18 -20.31 -27.19
N ALA A 317 -25.14 -20.28 -26.27
CA ALA A 317 -24.92 -19.85 -24.89
C ALA A 317 -23.95 -20.79 -24.14
N LEU A 318 -24.11 -22.11 -24.29
CA LEU A 318 -23.21 -23.10 -23.69
C LEU A 318 -21.78 -23.05 -24.26
N VAL A 319 -21.64 -22.81 -25.56
CA VAL A 319 -20.33 -22.63 -26.22
C VAL A 319 -19.65 -21.35 -25.72
N MET A 320 -20.37 -20.23 -25.67
CA MET A 320 -19.83 -18.95 -25.19
C MET A 320 -19.46 -19.01 -23.71
N LEU A 321 -20.27 -19.68 -22.89
CA LEU A 321 -19.96 -19.96 -21.48
C LEU A 321 -18.66 -20.76 -21.36
N SER A 322 -18.52 -21.85 -22.13
CA SER A 322 -17.34 -22.72 -22.11
C SER A 322 -16.07 -21.97 -22.57
N LEU A 323 -16.15 -21.23 -23.68
CA LEU A 323 -15.05 -20.43 -24.20
C LEU A 323 -14.65 -19.32 -23.22
N GLY A 324 -15.63 -18.67 -22.57
CA GLY A 324 -15.39 -17.67 -21.53
C GLY A 324 -14.61 -18.24 -20.34
N LEU A 325 -15.01 -19.41 -19.83
CA LEU A 325 -14.29 -20.13 -18.76
C LEU A 325 -12.87 -20.52 -19.19
N VAL A 326 -12.67 -20.96 -20.43
CA VAL A 326 -11.34 -21.27 -20.98
C VAL A 326 -10.46 -20.02 -21.03
N VAL A 327 -10.98 -18.87 -21.48
CA VAL A 327 -10.22 -17.60 -21.53
C VAL A 327 -9.90 -17.10 -20.13
N LEU A 328 -10.80 -17.24 -19.16
CA LEU A 328 -10.54 -16.92 -17.75
C LEU A 328 -9.40 -17.77 -17.18
N LEU A 329 -9.45 -19.10 -17.41
CA LEU A 329 -8.40 -20.02 -16.99
C LEU A 329 -7.06 -19.70 -17.68
N TRP A 330 -7.09 -19.40 -18.98
CA TRP A 330 -5.89 -19.03 -19.74
C TRP A 330 -5.28 -17.73 -19.20
N SER A 331 -6.11 -16.73 -18.88
CA SER A 331 -5.69 -15.46 -18.26
C SER A 331 -5.00 -15.70 -16.91
N ALA A 332 -5.59 -16.54 -16.07
CA ALA A 332 -5.01 -16.95 -14.79
C ALA A 332 -3.65 -17.65 -14.98
N ILE A 333 -3.56 -18.60 -15.91
CA ILE A 333 -2.31 -19.34 -16.21
C ILE A 333 -1.22 -18.38 -16.71
N VAL A 334 -1.55 -17.44 -17.60
CA VAL A 334 -0.60 -16.44 -18.13
C VAL A 334 -0.04 -15.56 -17.01
N LEU A 335 -0.87 -15.12 -16.07
CA LEU A 335 -0.43 -14.32 -14.91
C LEU A 335 0.42 -15.14 -13.92
N VAL A 336 0.02 -16.37 -13.62
CA VAL A 336 0.72 -17.23 -12.64
C VAL A 336 2.09 -17.68 -13.17
N ARG A 337 2.20 -18.02 -14.46
CA ARG A 337 3.45 -18.47 -15.07
C ARG A 337 4.44 -17.34 -15.38
N ARG A 338 4.06 -16.09 -15.12
CA ARG A 338 4.91 -14.93 -15.40
C ARG A 338 6.03 -14.83 -14.36
N SER A 339 7.28 -14.85 -14.81
CA SER A 339 8.47 -14.72 -13.96
C SER A 339 8.85 -13.26 -13.71
N ASP A 340 9.28 -12.96 -12.48
CA ASP A 340 9.40 -11.57 -11.97
C ASP A 340 10.78 -10.96 -12.14
N LEU A 341 11.79 -11.80 -12.29
CA LEU A 341 13.17 -11.39 -12.13
C LEU A 341 13.97 -12.14 -13.17
N THR A 342 14.05 -11.56 -14.38
CA THR A 342 15.20 -11.60 -15.32
C THR A 342 14.73 -11.18 -16.73
N PRO A 343 14.84 -9.89 -17.10
CA PRO A 343 14.96 -9.51 -18.51
C PRO A 343 16.41 -9.72 -19.02
N ALA A 344 17.19 -10.59 -18.36
CA ALA A 344 18.61 -10.80 -18.65
C ALA A 344 18.86 -11.53 -19.98
N SER A 345 17.83 -12.05 -20.65
CA SER A 345 17.99 -12.60 -21.99
C SER A 345 17.13 -11.84 -22.99
N ARG A 346 17.78 -11.26 -24.00
CA ARG A 346 17.18 -10.67 -25.21
C ARG A 346 16.37 -11.65 -26.06
N ARG A 347 16.12 -12.89 -25.59
CA ARG A 347 15.19 -13.78 -26.29
C ARG A 347 13.80 -13.20 -26.09
N ARG A 348 13.19 -12.69 -27.17
CA ARG A 348 11.78 -12.26 -27.24
C ARG A 348 10.96 -13.27 -26.44
N ILE A 349 10.46 -12.86 -25.27
CA ILE A 349 9.95 -13.79 -24.27
C ILE A 349 8.58 -14.29 -24.77
N PRO A 350 8.37 -15.60 -25.02
CA PRO A 350 7.09 -16.15 -25.47
C PRO A 350 5.89 -15.78 -24.58
N ALA A 351 6.14 -15.37 -23.33
CA ALA A 351 5.13 -14.90 -22.39
C ALA A 351 4.50 -13.54 -22.76
N LEU A 352 5.25 -12.63 -23.40
CA LEU A 352 4.71 -11.36 -23.91
C LEU A 352 3.71 -11.61 -25.05
N ASP A 353 4.01 -12.58 -25.90
CA ASP A 353 3.12 -12.98 -27.00
C ASP A 353 1.88 -13.69 -26.47
N ARG A 354 2.01 -14.59 -25.48
CA ARG A 354 0.86 -15.22 -24.81
C ARG A 354 -0.11 -14.22 -24.18
N ALA A 355 0.41 -13.19 -23.50
CA ALA A 355 -0.42 -12.15 -22.90
C ALA A 355 -1.19 -11.33 -23.95
N ARG A 356 -0.60 -11.10 -25.13
CA ARG A 356 -1.27 -10.46 -26.25
C ARG A 356 -2.37 -11.36 -26.84
N TYR A 357 -2.07 -12.63 -27.08
CA TYR A 357 -3.05 -13.56 -27.65
C TYR A 357 -4.26 -13.78 -26.76
N VAL A 358 -4.07 -13.95 -25.44
CA VAL A 358 -5.21 -14.06 -24.52
C VAL A 358 -6.04 -12.78 -24.52
N SER A 359 -5.39 -11.61 -24.59
CA SER A 359 -6.09 -10.32 -24.67
C SER A 359 -6.95 -10.19 -25.93
N ILE A 360 -6.41 -10.60 -27.09
CA ILE A 360 -7.16 -10.62 -28.35
C ILE A 360 -8.33 -11.61 -28.25
N ALA A 361 -8.11 -12.80 -27.69
CA ALA A 361 -9.14 -13.82 -27.54
C ALA A 361 -10.31 -13.33 -26.66
N GLY A 362 -10.04 -12.73 -25.49
CA GLY A 362 -11.09 -12.22 -24.61
C GLY A 362 -11.88 -11.06 -25.20
N VAL A 363 -11.22 -10.13 -25.89
CA VAL A 363 -11.92 -9.02 -26.58
C VAL A 363 -12.76 -9.53 -27.75
N SER A 364 -12.22 -10.45 -28.55
CA SER A 364 -12.95 -11.04 -29.69
C SER A 364 -14.17 -11.82 -29.21
N LEU A 365 -14.00 -12.64 -28.16
CA LEU A 365 -15.10 -13.38 -27.54
C LEU A 365 -16.20 -12.44 -27.06
N PHE A 366 -15.84 -11.33 -26.41
CA PHE A 366 -16.81 -10.34 -25.94
C PHE A 366 -17.55 -9.64 -27.09
N VAL A 367 -16.85 -9.28 -28.17
CA VAL A 367 -17.50 -8.68 -29.36
C VAL A 367 -18.49 -9.65 -30.00
N VAL A 368 -18.14 -10.94 -30.08
CA VAL A 368 -19.07 -11.99 -30.55
C VAL A 368 -20.27 -12.10 -29.60
N GLN A 369 -20.05 -12.09 -28.29
CA GLN A 369 -21.14 -12.12 -27.32
C GLN A 369 -22.07 -10.92 -27.45
N LEU A 370 -21.54 -9.72 -27.66
CA LEU A 370 -22.37 -8.53 -27.90
C LEU A 370 -23.25 -8.68 -29.15
N ALA A 371 -22.71 -9.24 -30.23
CA ALA A 371 -23.48 -9.52 -31.43
C ALA A 371 -24.60 -10.55 -31.17
N ILE A 372 -24.29 -11.64 -30.47
CA ILE A 372 -25.29 -12.64 -30.08
C ILE A 372 -26.43 -11.98 -29.28
N LEU A 373 -26.09 -11.20 -28.25
CA LEU A 373 -27.07 -10.51 -27.42
C LEU A 373 -27.92 -9.49 -28.20
N ALA A 374 -27.32 -8.74 -29.13
CA ALA A 374 -28.01 -7.71 -29.89
C ALA A 374 -29.02 -8.26 -30.90
N PHE A 375 -28.79 -9.48 -31.40
CA PHE A 375 -29.63 -10.16 -32.39
C PHE A 375 -30.44 -11.33 -31.81
N GLU A 376 -30.49 -11.49 -30.49
CA GLU A 376 -31.25 -12.57 -29.86
C GLU A 376 -32.76 -12.40 -30.12
N PRO A 377 -33.49 -13.43 -30.59
CA PRO A 377 -34.92 -13.34 -30.88
C PRO A 377 -35.75 -13.03 -29.63
N ALA A 378 -36.82 -12.25 -29.81
CA ALA A 378 -37.66 -11.83 -28.68
C ALA A 378 -38.33 -13.01 -27.95
N GLU A 379 -38.65 -14.08 -28.67
CA GLU A 379 -39.27 -15.30 -28.14
C GLU A 379 -38.37 -16.12 -27.21
N ARG A 380 -37.04 -15.88 -27.22
CA ARG A 380 -36.05 -16.56 -26.38
C ARG A 380 -35.66 -15.77 -25.12
N GLN A 381 -36.32 -14.65 -24.86
CA GLN A 381 -35.95 -13.83 -23.72
C GLN A 381 -36.31 -14.52 -22.39
N PRO A 382 -35.35 -14.62 -21.45
CA PRO A 382 -35.60 -15.21 -20.14
C PRO A 382 -36.59 -14.37 -19.33
N VAL A 383 -37.49 -15.03 -18.60
CA VAL A 383 -38.50 -14.43 -17.72
C VAL A 383 -37.94 -14.15 -16.31
N ALA A 384 -36.63 -14.31 -16.10
CA ALA A 384 -36.05 -14.24 -14.77
C ALA A 384 -36.00 -12.80 -14.22
N ASP A 385 -36.48 -12.63 -13.00
CA ASP A 385 -36.47 -11.36 -12.26
C ASP A 385 -35.06 -10.86 -11.89
N HIS A 386 -34.00 -11.65 -12.12
CA HIS A 386 -32.61 -11.25 -11.87
C HIS A 386 -31.61 -12.13 -12.65
N LEU A 387 -30.36 -11.69 -12.73
CA LEU A 387 -29.29 -12.32 -13.49
C LEU A 387 -28.53 -13.39 -12.67
N VAL A 388 -29.08 -14.62 -12.59
CA VAL A 388 -28.54 -15.76 -11.80
C VAL A 388 -27.03 -15.96 -11.92
N GLY A 389 -26.49 -15.87 -13.14
CA GLY A 389 -25.05 -16.03 -13.37
C GLY A 389 -24.22 -14.95 -12.67
N VAL A 390 -24.65 -13.69 -12.73
CA VAL A 390 -23.94 -12.55 -12.13
C VAL A 390 -24.15 -12.48 -10.62
N SER A 391 -25.30 -12.92 -10.11
CA SER A 391 -25.56 -12.96 -8.66
C SER A 391 -24.69 -14.00 -7.92
N ALA A 392 -24.28 -15.09 -8.60
CA ALA A 392 -23.39 -16.11 -8.03
C ALA A 392 -21.89 -15.72 -8.03
N MET A 393 -21.45 -14.86 -8.96
CA MET A 393 -20.03 -14.51 -9.12
C MET A 393 -19.36 -13.93 -7.87
N PRO A 394 -19.97 -13.02 -7.07
CA PRO A 394 -19.33 -12.46 -5.89
C PRO A 394 -18.94 -13.55 -4.87
N ALA A 395 -19.78 -14.57 -4.68
CA ALA A 395 -19.50 -15.67 -3.76
C ALA A 395 -18.30 -16.51 -4.24
N ILE A 396 -18.25 -16.85 -5.54
CA ILE A 396 -17.16 -17.62 -6.15
C ILE A 396 -15.84 -16.85 -6.06
N LEU A 397 -15.85 -15.54 -6.37
CA LEU A 397 -14.67 -14.69 -6.32
C LEU A 397 -14.20 -14.49 -4.87
N LEU A 398 -15.13 -14.30 -3.92
CA LEU A 398 -14.83 -14.18 -2.50
C LEU A 398 -14.21 -15.46 -1.93
N ALA A 399 -14.73 -16.63 -2.31
CA ALA A 399 -14.16 -17.92 -1.96
C ALA A 399 -12.70 -18.04 -2.44
N GLY A 400 -12.42 -17.70 -3.71
CA GLY A 400 -11.06 -17.68 -4.24
C GLY A 400 -10.12 -16.72 -3.48
N LEU A 401 -10.60 -15.51 -3.17
CA LEU A 401 -9.83 -14.51 -2.42
C LEU A 401 -9.54 -14.94 -0.98
N LEU A 402 -10.49 -15.58 -0.30
CA LEU A 402 -10.30 -16.14 1.05
C LEU A 402 -9.28 -17.29 1.04
N ALA A 403 -9.38 -18.21 0.07
CA ALA A 403 -8.41 -19.30 -0.09
C ALA A 403 -6.99 -18.76 -0.27
N LEU A 404 -6.82 -17.76 -1.15
CA LEU A 404 -5.51 -17.15 -1.39
C LEU A 404 -5.01 -16.34 -0.19
N SER A 405 -5.89 -15.63 0.52
CA SER A 405 -5.53 -14.86 1.73
C SER A 405 -5.05 -15.78 2.86
N VAL A 406 -5.76 -16.88 3.13
CA VAL A 406 -5.35 -17.88 4.14
C VAL A 406 -4.06 -18.58 3.71
N SER A 407 -3.92 -18.93 2.43
CA SER A 407 -2.68 -19.49 1.88
C SER A 407 -1.48 -18.56 2.12
N ALA A 408 -1.68 -17.26 1.87
CA ALA A 408 -0.63 -16.25 1.97
C ALA A 408 -0.11 -16.00 3.40
N LEU A 409 -0.86 -16.39 4.44
CA LEU A 409 -0.38 -16.31 5.83
C LEU A 409 0.83 -17.22 6.08
N LEU A 410 1.04 -18.25 5.25
CA LEU A 410 2.08 -19.27 5.45
C LEU A 410 3.24 -19.20 4.46
N TRP A 411 3.15 -18.41 3.39
CA TRP A 411 4.14 -18.42 2.30
C TRP A 411 5.57 -18.13 2.74
N ARG A 412 5.80 -17.17 3.66
CA ARG A 412 7.16 -16.87 4.12
C ARG A 412 7.78 -18.04 4.89
N ARG A 413 6.96 -18.82 5.62
CA ARG A 413 7.40 -19.99 6.39
C ARG A 413 7.68 -21.20 5.50
N THR A 414 6.97 -21.33 4.39
CA THR A 414 7.15 -22.44 3.44
C THR A 414 8.08 -22.12 2.29
N ALA A 415 8.57 -20.88 2.18
CA ALA A 415 9.41 -20.43 1.07
C ALA A 415 10.73 -21.22 0.92
N SER A 416 11.27 -21.75 2.01
CA SER A 416 12.51 -22.55 2.00
C SER A 416 12.26 -24.07 1.87
N ARG A 417 11.01 -24.53 1.86
CA ARG A 417 10.68 -25.95 1.78
C ARG A 417 10.76 -26.47 0.35
N SER A 418 11.36 -27.65 0.18
CA SER A 418 11.45 -28.36 -1.09
C SER A 418 10.36 -29.45 -1.22
N GLY A 419 10.15 -29.94 -2.45
CA GLY A 419 9.22 -31.04 -2.72
C GLY A 419 7.73 -30.67 -2.57
N PRO A 420 6.84 -31.66 -2.33
CA PRO A 420 5.38 -31.44 -2.32
C PRO A 420 4.90 -30.53 -1.18
N THR A 421 5.65 -30.44 -0.08
CA THR A 421 5.32 -29.59 1.08
C THR A 421 5.27 -28.09 0.74
N ARG A 422 5.79 -27.69 -0.42
CA ARG A 422 5.68 -26.32 -0.96
C ARG A 422 4.24 -25.93 -1.33
N HIS A 423 3.39 -26.89 -1.67
CA HIS A 423 1.99 -26.67 -2.04
C HIS A 423 1.05 -26.66 -0.82
N LEU A 424 1.57 -26.98 0.37
CA LEU A 424 0.81 -27.04 1.61
C LEU A 424 -0.01 -25.77 1.87
N PRO A 425 0.52 -24.53 1.74
CA PRO A 425 -0.29 -23.33 1.96
C PRO A 425 -1.49 -23.25 1.02
N THR A 426 -1.34 -23.66 -0.25
CA THR A 426 -2.43 -23.63 -1.23
C THR A 426 -3.49 -24.65 -0.88
N VAL A 427 -3.09 -25.87 -0.49
CA VAL A 427 -4.01 -26.92 -0.03
C VAL A 427 -4.77 -26.47 1.22
N LEU A 428 -4.10 -25.87 2.21
CA LEU A 428 -4.76 -25.38 3.42
C LEU A 428 -5.76 -24.25 3.11
N GLY A 429 -5.44 -23.35 2.18
CA GLY A 429 -6.37 -22.32 1.72
C GLY A 429 -7.62 -22.92 1.05
N ALA A 430 -7.45 -23.96 0.22
CA ALA A 430 -8.56 -24.67 -0.42
C ALA A 430 -9.42 -25.43 0.61
N LEU A 431 -8.78 -26.13 1.56
CA LEU A 431 -9.49 -26.85 2.64
C LEU A 431 -10.28 -25.91 3.55
N PHE A 432 -9.73 -24.72 3.85
CA PHE A 432 -10.44 -23.69 4.61
C PHE A 432 -11.76 -23.32 3.93
N VAL A 433 -11.73 -23.01 2.63
CA VAL A 433 -12.93 -22.65 1.87
C VAL A 433 -13.88 -23.84 1.70
N ALA A 434 -13.35 -25.04 1.43
CA ALA A 434 -14.17 -26.25 1.36
C ALA A 434 -14.94 -26.49 2.67
N GLY A 435 -14.31 -26.24 3.83
CA GLY A 435 -14.97 -26.29 5.14
C GLY A 435 -16.09 -25.25 5.28
N LEU A 436 -15.86 -24.00 4.83
CA LEU A 436 -16.88 -22.96 4.82
C LEU A 436 -18.07 -23.34 3.92
N LEU A 437 -17.81 -23.79 2.69
CA LEU A 437 -18.86 -24.22 1.76
C LEU A 437 -19.64 -25.42 2.30
N THR A 438 -18.98 -26.37 2.96
CA THR A 438 -19.63 -27.53 3.60
C THR A 438 -20.67 -27.10 4.63
N VAL A 439 -20.36 -26.08 5.43
CA VAL A 439 -21.28 -25.49 6.42
C VAL A 439 -22.35 -24.65 5.72
N GLY A 440 -21.97 -23.94 4.65
CA GLY A 440 -22.90 -23.17 3.84
C GLY A 440 -24.00 -24.04 3.22
N PHE A 441 -23.65 -25.23 2.69
CA PHE A 441 -24.64 -26.15 2.12
C PHE A 441 -25.58 -26.78 3.16
N ASP A 442 -25.10 -26.96 4.40
CA ASP A 442 -25.88 -27.57 5.48
C ASP A 442 -25.32 -27.11 6.83
N LEU A 443 -26.07 -26.22 7.50
CA LEU A 443 -25.66 -25.62 8.78
C LEU A 443 -25.50 -26.67 9.90
N HIS A 444 -26.13 -27.85 9.79
CA HIS A 444 -25.92 -28.94 10.75
C HIS A 444 -24.53 -29.56 10.62
N ARG A 445 -23.82 -29.34 9.51
CA ARG A 445 -22.43 -29.78 9.28
C ARG A 445 -21.41 -28.80 9.85
N TRP A 446 -21.68 -28.25 11.04
CA TRP A 446 -20.75 -27.34 11.75
C TRP A 446 -19.35 -27.93 11.94
N TRP A 447 -19.22 -29.26 11.94
CA TRP A 447 -17.94 -29.97 11.95
C TRP A 447 -17.03 -29.61 10.76
N GLY A 448 -17.59 -29.08 9.67
CA GLY A 448 -16.84 -28.49 8.55
C GLY A 448 -15.97 -27.29 8.94
N LEU A 449 -16.20 -26.67 10.11
CA LEU A 449 -15.34 -25.62 10.67
C LEU A 449 -14.12 -26.17 11.45
N ILE A 450 -14.09 -27.46 11.79
CA ILE A 450 -12.97 -28.07 12.55
C ILE A 450 -11.64 -27.92 11.79
N PRO A 451 -11.55 -28.24 10.47
CA PRO A 451 -10.33 -27.99 9.69
C PRO A 451 -9.92 -26.51 9.70
N SER A 452 -10.88 -25.59 9.57
CA SER A 452 -10.63 -24.15 9.58
C SER A 452 -10.07 -23.65 10.92
N ALA A 453 -10.62 -24.14 12.04
CA ALA A 453 -10.10 -23.85 13.38
C ALA A 453 -8.69 -24.44 13.59
N ALA A 454 -8.46 -25.67 13.12
CA ALA A 454 -7.14 -26.32 13.16
C ALA A 454 -6.10 -25.56 12.34
N ILE A 455 -6.46 -25.08 11.14
CA ILE A 455 -5.62 -24.22 10.30
C ILE A 455 -5.26 -22.92 11.05
N GLY A 456 -6.26 -22.26 11.66
CA GLY A 456 -6.04 -21.07 12.47
C GLY A 456 -5.06 -21.31 13.63
N ALA A 457 -5.25 -22.38 14.38
CA ALA A 457 -4.35 -22.78 15.47
C ALA A 457 -2.93 -23.07 14.96
N ALA A 458 -2.80 -23.81 13.85
CA ALA A 458 -1.52 -24.13 13.22
C ALA A 458 -0.77 -22.87 12.78
N ILE A 459 -1.46 -21.89 12.18
CA ILE A 459 -0.89 -20.59 11.80
C ILE A 459 -0.36 -19.85 13.04
N VAL A 460 -1.14 -19.79 14.13
CA VAL A 460 -0.73 -19.14 15.37
C VAL A 460 0.52 -19.81 15.95
N VAL A 461 0.58 -21.14 15.97
CA VAL A 461 1.74 -21.90 16.48
C VAL A 461 2.97 -21.70 15.59
N TRP A 462 2.84 -21.88 14.27
CA TRP A 462 3.94 -21.78 13.31
C TRP A 462 4.55 -20.39 13.21
N THR A 463 3.80 -19.34 13.54
CA THR A 463 4.28 -17.96 13.43
C THR A 463 4.99 -17.46 14.70
N ARG A 464 4.91 -18.15 15.84
CA ARG A 464 5.47 -17.68 17.14
C ARG A 464 6.95 -17.28 17.10
N GLY A 465 7.75 -17.88 16.22
CA GLY A 465 9.21 -17.65 16.13
C GLY A 465 9.67 -16.47 15.25
N CYS A 466 8.79 -15.77 14.51
CA CYS A 466 9.18 -14.70 13.59
C CYS A 466 8.94 -13.30 14.17
N ARG A 467 9.41 -13.03 15.39
CA ARG A 467 9.10 -11.78 16.10
C ARG A 467 9.71 -10.53 15.47
N ASP A 468 10.78 -10.72 14.70
CA ASP A 468 11.52 -9.74 13.92
C ASP A 468 10.79 -9.27 12.66
N HIS A 469 9.71 -9.95 12.26
CA HIS A 469 8.95 -9.65 11.07
C HIS A 469 7.58 -9.06 11.39
N ALA A 470 7.02 -8.28 10.47
CA ALA A 470 5.68 -7.74 10.60
C ALA A 470 4.65 -8.89 10.66
N TRP A 471 3.70 -8.79 11.58
CA TRP A 471 2.67 -9.80 11.83
C TRP A 471 3.23 -11.21 11.96
N ARG A 472 4.42 -11.33 12.56
CA ARG A 472 5.10 -12.63 12.75
C ARG A 472 5.35 -13.40 11.45
N GLY A 473 5.63 -12.69 10.36
CA GLY A 473 5.91 -13.25 9.05
C GLY A 473 4.67 -13.57 8.21
N THR A 474 3.46 -13.23 8.68
CA THR A 474 2.20 -13.42 7.94
C THR A 474 1.83 -12.22 7.04
N GLY A 475 2.74 -11.26 6.87
CA GLY A 475 2.50 -10.01 6.14
C GLY A 475 1.82 -10.13 4.77
N PRO A 476 2.20 -11.08 3.89
CA PRO A 476 1.50 -11.29 2.63
C PRO A 476 0.00 -11.60 2.82
N GLY A 477 -0.34 -12.49 3.75
CA GLY A 477 -1.73 -12.85 4.02
C GLY A 477 -2.52 -11.76 4.73
N ILE A 478 -1.91 -11.00 5.65
CA ILE A 478 -2.58 -9.86 6.29
C ILE A 478 -2.87 -8.76 5.28
N ALA A 479 -1.91 -8.41 4.42
CA ALA A 479 -2.10 -7.41 3.37
C ALA A 479 -3.13 -7.86 2.32
N LEU A 480 -3.12 -9.14 1.93
CA LEU A 480 -4.08 -9.68 0.97
C LEU A 480 -5.50 -9.81 1.56
N MET A 481 -5.61 -10.17 2.83
CA MET A 481 -6.88 -10.18 3.54
C MET A 481 -7.42 -8.76 3.69
N ALA A 482 -6.59 -7.78 4.06
CA ALA A 482 -6.98 -6.38 4.10
C ALA A 482 -7.43 -5.86 2.73
N ALA A 483 -6.78 -6.29 1.63
CA ALA A 483 -7.22 -5.98 0.26
C ALA A 483 -8.61 -6.55 -0.03
N THR A 484 -8.84 -7.82 0.34
CA THR A 484 -10.13 -8.51 0.18
C THR A 484 -11.25 -7.82 0.96
N VAL A 485 -11.02 -7.51 2.24
CA VAL A 485 -11.98 -6.81 3.10
C VAL A 485 -12.29 -5.42 2.56
N THR A 486 -11.27 -4.68 2.13
CA THR A 486 -11.47 -3.33 1.56
C THR A 486 -12.24 -3.40 0.23
N ALA A 487 -11.96 -4.40 -0.60
CA ALA A 487 -12.68 -4.61 -1.86
C ALA A 487 -14.14 -4.99 -1.64
N MET A 488 -14.44 -5.85 -0.65
CA MET A 488 -15.80 -6.17 -0.26
C MET A 488 -16.53 -4.95 0.31
N LEU A 489 -15.88 -4.17 1.18
CA LEU A 489 -16.45 -2.94 1.72
C LEU A 489 -16.87 -1.98 0.61
N PHE A 490 -15.98 -1.71 -0.36
CA PHE A 490 -16.30 -0.83 -1.48
C PHE A 490 -17.35 -1.44 -2.41
N SER A 491 -17.25 -2.73 -2.71
CA SER A 491 -18.21 -3.41 -3.59
C SER A 491 -19.62 -3.44 -3.00
N SER A 492 -19.76 -3.85 -1.74
CA SER A 492 -21.04 -3.82 -1.02
C SER A 492 -21.59 -2.40 -0.93
N SER A 493 -20.75 -1.41 -0.62
CA SER A 493 -21.20 0.00 -0.55
C SER A 493 -21.72 0.50 -1.90
N VAL A 494 -21.02 0.20 -3.01
CA VAL A 494 -21.45 0.62 -4.35
C VAL A 494 -22.77 -0.06 -4.74
N VAL A 495 -22.89 -1.37 -4.53
CA VAL A 495 -24.10 -2.13 -4.89
C VAL A 495 -25.29 -1.71 -4.03
N VAL A 496 -25.11 -1.54 -2.72
CA VAL A 496 -26.17 -1.09 -1.81
C VAL A 496 -26.62 0.33 -2.13
N VAL A 497 -25.69 1.28 -2.29
CA VAL A 497 -26.06 2.68 -2.61
C VAL A 497 -26.74 2.79 -3.97
N ALA A 498 -26.24 2.07 -4.98
CA ALA A 498 -26.88 2.06 -6.30
C ALA A 498 -28.28 1.41 -6.23
N GLY A 499 -28.41 0.30 -5.52
CA GLY A 499 -29.69 -0.36 -5.28
C GLY A 499 -30.69 0.56 -4.59
N ASP A 500 -30.28 1.22 -3.50
CA ASP A 500 -31.13 2.16 -2.72
C ASP A 500 -31.66 3.31 -3.60
N VAL A 501 -30.75 3.96 -4.34
CA VAL A 501 -31.10 5.05 -5.26
C VAL A 501 -32.08 4.60 -6.34
N LEU A 502 -31.91 3.39 -6.87
CA LEU A 502 -32.79 2.84 -7.90
C LEU A 502 -34.14 2.35 -7.34
N ASN A 503 -34.15 1.86 -6.09
CA ASN A 503 -35.33 1.32 -5.41
C ASN A 503 -36.32 2.42 -4.96
N GLY A 504 -35.88 3.69 -4.98
CA GLY A 504 -36.73 4.86 -4.78
C GLY A 504 -37.18 5.02 -3.31
N PRO A 505 -38.49 5.18 -3.04
CA PRO A 505 -38.98 5.41 -1.68
C PRO A 505 -39.00 4.15 -0.80
N ALA A 506 -38.77 2.96 -1.39
CA ALA A 506 -38.72 1.72 -0.63
C ALA A 506 -37.55 1.72 0.37
N PRO A 507 -37.73 1.16 1.57
CA PRO A 507 -36.66 1.12 2.56
C PRO A 507 -35.48 0.31 2.03
N VAL A 508 -34.26 0.76 2.35
CA VAL A 508 -33.01 0.10 1.92
C VAL A 508 -32.96 -1.39 2.31
N THR A 509 -33.69 -1.78 3.36
CA THR A 509 -33.80 -3.18 3.83
C THR A 509 -34.54 -4.09 2.85
N ALA A 510 -35.39 -3.55 1.98
CA ALA A 510 -36.08 -4.30 0.93
C ALA A 510 -35.11 -4.88 -0.11
N LEU A 511 -33.88 -4.37 -0.20
CA LEU A 511 -32.85 -4.88 -1.10
C LEU A 511 -32.39 -6.31 -0.78
N ALA A 512 -32.57 -6.77 0.46
CA ALA A 512 -32.16 -8.11 0.89
C ALA A 512 -33.27 -9.16 0.82
N SER A 513 -34.53 -8.76 0.85
CA SER A 513 -35.67 -9.67 0.70
C SER A 513 -36.87 -8.86 0.21
N PRO A 514 -37.55 -9.32 -0.85
CA PRO A 514 -38.81 -8.71 -1.24
C PRO A 514 -39.82 -9.09 -0.15
N GLU A 515 -40.31 -8.12 0.63
CA GLU A 515 -41.52 -8.36 1.40
C GLU A 515 -42.62 -8.66 0.38
N SER A 516 -43.14 -9.89 0.36
CA SER A 516 -44.47 -10.14 -0.17
C SER A 516 -45.40 -9.23 0.63
N GLY A 517 -45.96 -8.22 -0.02
CA GLY A 517 -46.92 -7.32 0.59
C GLY A 517 -48.09 -8.10 1.18
N THR A 518 -48.00 -8.44 2.46
CA THR A 518 -49.13 -8.68 3.33
C THR A 518 -49.21 -7.48 4.25
N THR A 519 -49.61 -6.35 3.69
CA THR A 519 -50.38 -5.38 4.48
C THR A 519 -51.69 -6.07 4.82
N ASP A 520 -51.83 -6.48 6.08
CA ASP A 520 -53.14 -6.73 6.67
C ASP A 520 -54.04 -5.54 6.33
N GLY A 521 -55.21 -5.85 5.75
CA GLY A 521 -56.10 -4.85 5.19
C GLY A 521 -56.55 -3.82 6.23
N ALA A 522 -56.19 -2.56 6.00
CA ALA A 522 -57.04 -1.38 6.12
C ALA A 522 -56.18 -0.12 5.97
N LEU A 523 -56.58 0.75 5.03
CA LEU A 523 -56.15 2.13 4.78
C LEU A 523 -54.91 2.33 3.90
N GLY A 524 -55.18 2.60 2.62
CA GLY A 524 -54.35 3.42 1.74
C GLY A 524 -53.67 2.67 0.62
N GLU A 525 -54.01 3.00 -0.63
CA GLU A 525 -53.22 2.70 -1.82
C GLU A 525 -51.73 2.92 -1.53
N VAL A 526 -50.95 1.85 -1.47
CA VAL A 526 -49.49 1.95 -1.51
C VAL A 526 -49.16 2.53 -2.88
N ALA A 527 -48.65 3.75 -2.88
CA ALA A 527 -48.25 4.45 -4.09
C ALA A 527 -47.40 3.54 -5.00
N ASP A 528 -47.86 3.41 -6.24
CA ASP A 528 -47.46 2.50 -7.32
C ASP A 528 -46.04 2.77 -7.87
N GLY A 529 -45.02 2.89 -7.01
CA GLY A 529 -43.72 3.49 -7.35
C GLY A 529 -42.45 2.82 -6.81
N SER A 530 -42.53 1.66 -6.14
CA SER A 530 -41.33 0.94 -5.63
C SER A 530 -40.93 -0.22 -6.53
N ALA A 531 -39.65 -0.27 -6.96
CA ALA A 531 -39.16 -1.27 -7.91
C ALA A 531 -38.87 -2.66 -7.30
N ASN A 532 -38.80 -2.78 -5.97
CA ASN A 532 -38.51 -4.02 -5.23
C ASN A 532 -37.27 -4.77 -5.79
N LEU A 533 -36.14 -4.07 -5.79
CA LEU A 533 -34.87 -4.57 -6.33
C LEU A 533 -34.19 -5.56 -5.38
N LEU A 534 -33.47 -6.52 -5.94
CA LEU A 534 -32.70 -7.53 -5.21
C LEU A 534 -31.21 -7.41 -5.52
N ILE A 535 -30.39 -7.36 -4.47
CA ILE A 535 -28.93 -7.39 -4.59
C ILE A 535 -28.35 -8.75 -4.19
N PRO A 536 -27.21 -9.16 -4.77
CA PRO A 536 -26.61 -10.46 -4.44
C PRO A 536 -26.27 -10.64 -2.96
N LEU A 537 -26.54 -11.84 -2.45
CA LEU A 537 -26.40 -12.22 -1.04
C LEU A 537 -25.01 -11.96 -0.41
N PRO A 538 -23.88 -12.15 -1.12
CA PRO A 538 -22.57 -11.83 -0.53
C PRO A 538 -22.43 -10.38 -0.10
N TYR A 539 -23.10 -9.44 -0.77
CA TYR A 539 -23.06 -8.03 -0.41
C TYR A 539 -23.94 -7.70 0.80
N THR A 540 -25.12 -8.33 0.90
CA THR A 540 -26.06 -8.16 2.04
C THR A 540 -25.46 -8.72 3.32
N TRP A 541 -25.00 -9.97 3.28
CA TRP A 541 -24.45 -10.66 4.43
C TRP A 541 -23.13 -10.08 4.90
N PHE A 542 -22.31 -9.52 4.00
CA PHE A 542 -21.08 -8.83 4.39
C PHE A 542 -21.37 -7.60 5.26
N GLY A 543 -22.39 -6.80 4.93
CA GLY A 543 -22.80 -5.66 5.75
C GLY A 543 -23.18 -6.08 7.17
N ALA A 544 -24.00 -7.13 7.29
CA ALA A 544 -24.43 -7.66 8.58
C ALA A 544 -23.25 -8.22 9.39
N ALA A 545 -22.40 -9.03 8.75
CA ALA A 545 -21.23 -9.65 9.38
C ALA A 545 -20.13 -8.63 9.76
N ALA A 546 -20.08 -7.47 9.10
CA ALA A 546 -19.12 -6.42 9.40
C ALA A 546 -19.40 -5.71 10.75
N ILE A 547 -20.65 -5.66 11.21
CA ILE A 547 -21.03 -5.00 12.47
C ILE A 547 -20.27 -5.58 13.68
N PRO A 548 -20.38 -6.90 13.99
CA PRO A 548 -19.65 -7.47 15.13
C PRO A 548 -18.13 -7.33 14.97
N ALA A 549 -17.60 -7.42 13.74
CA ALA A 549 -16.18 -7.21 13.46
C ALA A 549 -15.72 -5.78 13.81
N LEU A 550 -16.52 -4.76 13.49
CA LEU A 550 -16.24 -3.36 13.82
C LEU A 550 -16.35 -3.08 15.31
N LEU A 551 -17.35 -3.67 16.00
CA LEU A 551 -17.48 -3.54 17.46
C LEU A 551 -16.29 -4.16 18.19
N LEU A 552 -15.83 -5.34 17.75
CA LEU A 552 -14.63 -5.98 18.29
C LEU A 552 -13.37 -5.16 18.01
N LEU A 553 -13.24 -4.59 16.80
CA LEU A 553 -12.12 -3.70 16.47
C LEU A 553 -12.13 -2.44 17.36
N ALA A 554 -13.29 -1.82 17.55
CA ALA A 554 -13.47 -0.68 18.44
C ALA A 554 -13.12 -1.04 19.89
N ALA A 555 -13.48 -2.24 20.35
CA ALA A 555 -13.08 -2.74 21.67
C ALA A 555 -11.56 -2.93 21.78
N VAL A 556 -10.89 -3.48 20.76
CA VAL A 556 -9.41 -3.62 20.74
C VAL A 556 -8.74 -2.24 20.79
N VAL A 557 -9.21 -1.27 20.01
CA VAL A 557 -8.70 0.11 20.01
C VAL A 557 -8.99 0.80 21.35
N GLY A 558 -10.20 0.64 21.90
CA GLY A 558 -10.60 1.21 23.18
C GLY A 558 -9.78 0.66 24.35
N VAL A 559 -9.61 -0.66 24.43
CA VAL A 559 -8.79 -1.32 25.47
C VAL A 559 -7.34 -0.88 25.37
N SER A 560 -6.75 -0.86 24.18
CA SER A 560 -5.34 -0.45 23.99
C SER A 560 -5.12 1.04 24.28
N THR A 561 -6.10 1.90 23.97
CA THR A 561 -6.08 3.33 24.32
C THR A 561 -6.19 3.52 25.84
N LEU A 562 -7.12 2.80 26.49
CA LEU A 562 -7.25 2.81 27.95
C LEU A 562 -5.97 2.31 28.63
N ARG A 563 -5.32 1.26 28.10
CA ARG A 563 -4.02 0.78 28.61
C ARG A 563 -2.93 1.82 28.46
N SER A 564 -2.90 2.56 27.34
CA SER A 564 -1.94 3.64 27.10
C SER A 564 -2.16 4.83 28.04
N SER A 565 -3.42 5.12 28.41
CA SER A 565 -3.74 6.17 29.40
C SER A 565 -3.15 5.91 30.79
N ARG A 566 -2.91 4.64 31.14
CA ARG A 566 -2.32 4.21 32.41
C ARG A 566 -0.79 4.25 32.39
N TRP A 567 -0.16 4.63 31.28
CA TRP A 567 1.27 4.86 31.24
C TRP A 567 1.61 6.09 32.09
N ARG A 568 2.36 5.87 33.17
CA ARG A 568 2.60 6.85 34.26
C ARG A 568 4.07 7.24 34.46
N ARG A 569 5.04 6.60 33.79
CA ARG A 569 6.46 6.87 34.02
C ARG A 569 7.19 7.21 32.73
N PRO A 570 7.80 8.40 32.64
CA PRO A 570 8.95 8.59 31.80
C PRO A 570 10.08 7.66 32.27
N SER A 571 10.81 7.03 31.35
CA SER A 571 12.07 6.38 31.68
C SER A 571 13.13 7.46 31.93
N ALA A 572 14.23 7.14 32.63
CA ALA A 572 15.41 8.01 32.70
C ALA A 572 16.03 8.35 31.32
N ALA A 573 15.53 7.71 30.25
CA ALA A 573 15.88 7.91 28.86
C ALA A 573 14.96 8.91 28.09
N ASP A 574 13.94 9.50 28.75
CA ASP A 574 13.07 10.47 28.08
C ASP A 574 13.69 11.88 28.08
N PRO A 575 13.43 12.71 27.04
CA PRO A 575 13.99 14.06 26.94
C PRO A 575 13.65 14.89 28.19
N GLY A 576 14.65 15.61 28.72
CA GLY A 576 14.59 16.34 30.00
C GLY A 576 13.66 17.57 30.06
N ASP A 577 12.60 17.60 29.25
CA ASP A 577 11.60 18.68 29.24
C ASP A 577 10.65 18.56 30.45
N SER A 578 10.17 19.70 30.97
CA SER A 578 9.26 19.76 32.11
C SER A 578 7.95 18.99 31.84
N ASP A 579 7.60 18.04 32.71
CA ASP A 579 6.47 17.12 32.54
C ASP A 579 5.09 17.81 32.71
N SER A 580 4.57 18.42 31.64
CA SER A 580 3.24 19.03 31.62
C SER A 580 2.12 18.02 31.32
N SER A 581 0.89 18.32 31.75
CA SER A 581 -0.30 17.49 31.44
C SER A 581 -0.56 17.38 29.93
N ALA A 582 -0.32 18.47 29.20
CA ALA A 582 -0.44 18.52 27.74
C ALA A 582 0.59 17.60 27.05
N LEU A 583 1.84 17.57 27.55
CA LEU A 583 2.87 16.68 27.02
C LEU A 583 2.51 15.20 27.23
N ARG A 584 2.04 14.84 28.42
CA ARG A 584 1.55 13.48 28.71
C ARG A 584 0.40 13.06 27.81
N ALA A 585 -0.52 13.98 27.49
CA ALA A 585 -1.62 13.69 26.57
C ALA A 585 -1.12 13.33 25.16
N HIS A 586 -0.17 14.10 24.62
CA HIS A 586 0.42 13.84 23.30
C HIS A 586 1.20 12.52 23.27
N ARG A 587 2.00 12.24 24.31
CA ARG A 587 2.71 10.96 24.46
C ARG A 587 1.75 9.76 24.52
N ARG A 588 0.57 9.90 25.16
CA ARG A 588 -0.47 8.85 25.19
C ARG A 588 -1.12 8.61 23.82
N ILE A 589 -1.41 9.69 23.08
CA ILE A 589 -1.96 9.60 21.72
C ILE A 589 -0.95 8.93 20.79
N ALA A 590 0.32 9.33 20.88
CA ALA A 590 1.41 8.70 20.15
C ALA A 590 1.52 7.20 20.48
N ALA A 591 1.56 6.84 21.76
CA ALA A 591 1.63 5.43 22.19
C ALA A 591 0.43 4.59 21.73
N ALA A 592 -0.77 5.17 21.59
CA ALA A 592 -1.91 4.50 20.98
C ALA A 592 -1.70 4.30 19.48
N ALA A 593 -1.32 5.35 18.74
CA ALA A 593 -1.09 5.32 17.30
C ALA A 593 0.01 4.33 16.88
N GLN A 594 1.08 4.22 17.68
CA GLN A 594 2.22 3.32 17.43
C GLN A 594 1.82 1.82 17.41
N ARG A 595 0.60 1.46 17.82
CA ARG A 595 0.03 0.10 17.73
C ARG A 595 -0.60 -0.23 16.39
N ALA A 596 -0.41 0.61 15.37
CA ALA A 596 -0.97 0.45 14.03
C ALA A 596 -0.78 -0.95 13.44
N GLU A 597 0.39 -1.59 13.62
CA GLU A 597 0.60 -2.98 13.16
C GLU A 597 -0.45 -3.94 13.72
N GLY A 598 -0.74 -3.86 15.03
CA GLY A 598 -1.73 -4.69 15.68
C GLY A 598 -3.16 -4.35 15.25
N TYR A 599 -3.48 -3.07 15.04
CA TYR A 599 -4.79 -2.65 14.54
C TYR A 599 -5.05 -3.11 13.11
N VAL A 600 -4.05 -3.04 12.23
CA VAL A 600 -4.15 -3.57 10.86
C VAL A 600 -4.36 -5.08 10.86
N ALA A 601 -3.66 -5.81 11.74
CA ALA A 601 -3.89 -7.24 11.90
C ALA A 601 -5.31 -7.54 12.39
N ALA A 602 -5.80 -6.82 13.40
CA ALA A 602 -7.15 -6.98 13.92
C ALA A 602 -8.21 -6.68 12.84
N LEU A 603 -8.06 -5.57 12.10
CA LEU A 603 -8.94 -5.22 10.99
C LEU A 603 -8.98 -6.30 9.91
N ALA A 604 -7.80 -6.78 9.48
CA ALA A 604 -7.72 -7.81 8.44
C ALA A 604 -8.34 -9.14 8.90
N LEU A 605 -8.05 -9.59 10.12
CA LEU A 605 -8.54 -10.86 10.63
C LEU A 605 -10.05 -10.82 10.97
N LEU A 606 -10.52 -9.75 11.62
CA LEU A 606 -11.94 -9.59 11.94
C LEU A 606 -12.78 -9.36 10.67
N GLY A 607 -12.28 -8.56 9.73
CA GLY A 607 -12.91 -8.39 8.42
C GLY A 607 -12.90 -9.67 7.59
N GLY A 608 -11.81 -10.45 7.66
CA GLY A 608 -11.74 -11.77 7.02
C GLY A 608 -12.73 -12.77 7.60
N ALA A 609 -12.97 -12.72 8.92
CA ALA A 609 -14.02 -13.49 9.57
C ALA A 609 -15.41 -13.05 9.12
N ALA A 610 -15.65 -11.73 8.99
CA ALA A 610 -16.90 -11.20 8.44
C ALA A 610 -17.13 -11.64 6.98
N ALA A 611 -16.09 -11.60 6.14
CA ALA A 611 -16.14 -12.11 4.77
C ALA A 611 -16.40 -13.63 4.71
N SER A 612 -15.81 -14.40 5.63
CA SER A 612 -16.05 -15.85 5.72
C SER A 612 -17.48 -16.16 6.16
N ALA A 613 -18.01 -15.42 7.14
CA ALA A 613 -19.40 -15.52 7.56
C ALA A 613 -20.35 -15.13 6.42
N ALA A 614 -20.06 -14.05 5.69
CA ALA A 614 -20.84 -13.65 4.53
C ALA A 614 -20.88 -14.74 3.46
N LEU A 615 -19.76 -15.40 3.18
CA LEU A 615 -19.71 -16.52 2.23
C LEU A 615 -20.57 -17.70 2.71
N VAL A 616 -20.44 -18.12 3.97
CA VAL A 616 -21.25 -19.22 4.54
C VAL A 616 -22.74 -18.89 4.45
N LEU A 617 -23.13 -17.70 4.90
CA LEU A 617 -24.53 -17.28 4.93
C LEU A 617 -25.12 -17.11 3.53
N SER A 618 -24.32 -16.65 2.55
CA SER A 618 -24.78 -16.54 1.16
C SER A 618 -25.05 -17.89 0.49
N VAL A 619 -24.38 -18.96 0.94
CA VAL A 619 -24.65 -20.33 0.47
C VAL A 619 -25.81 -20.95 1.26
N ALA A 620 -25.90 -20.65 2.56
CA ALA A 620 -26.92 -21.19 3.46
C ALA A 620 -28.31 -20.56 3.28
N ASP A 621 -28.42 -19.36 2.71
CA ASP A 621 -29.67 -18.60 2.60
C ASP A 621 -30.80 -19.36 1.87
N ALA A 622 -30.47 -20.34 1.03
CA ALA A 622 -31.47 -21.24 0.42
C ALA A 622 -32.16 -22.18 1.44
N SER A 623 -31.50 -22.44 2.58
CA SER A 623 -31.96 -23.33 3.67
C SER A 623 -32.47 -22.58 4.91
N LEU A 624 -32.25 -21.27 5.00
CA LEU A 624 -32.69 -20.42 6.13
C LEU A 624 -34.02 -19.75 5.79
N ALA A 625 -35.15 -20.43 6.01
CA ALA A 625 -36.45 -19.75 6.02
C ALA A 625 -36.44 -18.66 7.14
N PRO A 626 -36.67 -17.37 6.85
CA PRO A 626 -36.32 -16.30 7.78
C PRO A 626 -37.30 -16.19 8.94
N GLY A 627 -36.83 -16.51 10.15
CA GLY A 627 -37.42 -15.92 11.36
C GLY A 627 -37.12 -14.42 11.43
N ALA A 628 -37.90 -13.67 12.21
CA ALA A 628 -37.69 -12.24 12.45
C ALA A 628 -36.27 -11.88 12.98
N ALA A 629 -35.54 -12.84 13.54
CA ALA A 629 -34.22 -12.65 14.15
C ALA A 629 -33.11 -12.23 13.17
N VAL A 630 -33.24 -12.52 11.88
CA VAL A 630 -32.20 -12.22 10.86
C VAL A 630 -32.43 -10.88 10.16
N ARG A 631 -33.69 -10.41 10.08
CA ARG A 631 -34.08 -9.18 9.38
C ARG A 631 -33.42 -7.93 9.97
N GLY A 632 -33.36 -7.82 11.30
CA GLY A 632 -32.75 -6.68 11.99
C GLY A 632 -31.25 -6.51 11.68
N PRO A 633 -30.41 -7.54 11.91
CA PRO A 633 -28.98 -7.49 11.58
C PRO A 633 -28.66 -7.21 10.11
N VAL A 634 -29.42 -7.81 9.18
CA VAL A 634 -29.27 -7.55 7.74
C VAL A 634 -29.60 -6.10 7.42
N GLY A 635 -30.71 -5.57 7.93
CA GLY A 635 -31.08 -4.18 7.72
C GLY A 635 -30.06 -3.19 8.29
N ALA A 636 -29.56 -3.42 9.51
CA ALA A 636 -28.48 -2.61 10.09
C ALA A 636 -27.19 -2.66 9.26
N GLY A 637 -26.87 -3.84 8.71
CA GLY A 637 -25.70 -4.04 7.86
C GLY A 637 -25.78 -3.26 6.54
N ILE A 638 -26.97 -3.22 5.94
CA ILE A 638 -27.24 -2.45 4.74
C ILE A 638 -27.10 -0.94 5.02
N TRP A 639 -27.67 -0.45 6.13
CA TRP A 639 -27.49 0.94 6.56
C TRP A 639 -26.02 1.30 6.78
N LEU A 640 -25.24 0.40 7.39
CA LEU A 640 -23.81 0.59 7.56
C LEU A 640 -23.10 0.77 6.20
N MET A 641 -23.40 -0.09 5.21
CA MET A 641 -22.81 0.02 3.87
C MET A 641 -23.24 1.30 3.15
N ALA A 642 -24.52 1.70 3.26
CA ALA A 642 -25.00 2.96 2.72
C ALA A 642 -24.27 4.17 3.33
N MET A 643 -24.10 4.19 4.65
CA MET A 643 -23.37 5.24 5.37
C MET A 643 -21.90 5.31 5.00
N VAL A 644 -21.24 4.15 4.84
CA VAL A 644 -19.86 4.08 4.36
C VAL A 644 -19.76 4.64 2.95
N GLY A 645 -20.65 4.22 2.04
CA GLY A 645 -20.72 4.74 0.67
C GLY A 645 -20.92 6.26 0.63
N LEU A 646 -21.86 6.78 1.43
CA LEU A 646 -22.12 8.21 1.56
C LEU A 646 -20.88 8.96 2.09
N ALA A 647 -20.24 8.46 3.15
CA ALA A 647 -19.03 9.07 3.70
C ALA A 647 -17.89 9.11 2.68
N LEU A 648 -17.70 8.04 1.88
CA LEU A 648 -16.73 8.01 0.79
C LEU A 648 -17.08 9.04 -0.30
N GLY A 649 -18.35 9.17 -0.68
CA GLY A 649 -18.82 10.18 -1.63
C GLY A 649 -18.61 11.62 -1.14
N VAL A 650 -19.02 11.93 0.09
CA VAL A 650 -18.85 13.26 0.72
C VAL A 650 -17.38 13.61 0.86
N THR A 651 -16.55 12.68 1.35
CA THR A 651 -15.10 12.94 1.46
C THR A 651 -14.46 13.16 0.09
N ALA A 652 -14.89 12.45 -0.95
CA ALA A 652 -14.39 12.65 -2.30
C ALA A 652 -14.83 13.98 -2.90
N LEU A 653 -16.03 14.49 -2.61
CA LEU A 653 -16.54 15.76 -3.11
C LEU A 653 -15.95 16.97 -2.36
N PHE A 654 -15.98 16.97 -1.02
CA PHE A 654 -15.79 18.18 -0.21
C PHE A 654 -14.38 18.41 0.36
N ARG A 655 -13.50 17.40 0.44
CA ARG A 655 -12.13 17.59 1.02
C ARG A 655 -11.15 18.40 0.18
N GLY A 656 -11.56 18.93 -0.98
CA GLY A 656 -10.75 19.84 -1.79
C GLY A 656 -10.61 21.26 -1.20
N ALA A 657 -11.50 21.67 -0.29
CA ALA A 657 -11.56 23.04 0.22
C ALA A 657 -10.91 23.26 1.60
N ALA A 658 -10.72 22.20 2.38
CA ALA A 658 -10.16 22.29 3.73
C ALA A 658 -8.81 21.54 3.77
N GLY A 659 -7.71 22.27 3.89
CA GLY A 659 -6.34 21.75 3.92
C GLY A 659 -5.96 20.92 5.16
N SER A 660 -6.88 20.10 5.70
CA SER A 660 -6.61 19.27 6.86
C SER A 660 -6.07 17.88 6.50
N THR A 661 -5.13 17.45 7.34
CA THR A 661 -4.25 16.29 7.26
C THR A 661 -5.01 14.97 7.05
N ARG A 662 -4.46 14.10 6.18
CA ARG A 662 -5.00 12.78 5.83
C ARG A 662 -4.68 11.75 6.93
N PRO A 663 -5.66 11.14 7.61
CA PRO A 663 -5.42 9.95 8.45
C PRO A 663 -4.95 8.73 7.63
N VAL A 664 -5.24 8.73 6.31
CA VAL A 664 -4.94 7.64 5.36
C VAL A 664 -3.56 7.78 4.69
N GLY A 665 -2.79 8.83 5.02
CA GLY A 665 -1.48 9.12 4.39
C GLY A 665 -0.52 7.93 4.43
N LEU A 666 -0.29 7.33 5.60
CA LEU A 666 0.64 6.20 5.74
C LEU A 666 0.24 4.97 4.90
N VAL A 667 -1.06 4.66 4.80
CA VAL A 667 -1.51 3.51 3.98
C VAL A 667 -1.25 3.81 2.50
N TRP A 668 -1.55 5.04 2.07
CA TRP A 668 -1.28 5.52 0.73
C TRP A 668 0.21 5.42 0.35
N ASP A 669 1.06 5.75 1.31
CA ASP A 669 2.52 5.75 1.16
C ASP A 669 3.08 4.36 1.02
N LEU A 670 2.58 3.45 1.85
CA LEU A 670 2.94 2.04 1.81
C LEU A 670 2.61 1.42 0.45
N ILE A 671 1.44 1.75 -0.13
CA ILE A 671 1.02 1.20 -1.42
C ILE A 671 1.68 1.87 -2.63
N CYS A 672 2.12 3.13 -2.51
CA CYS A 672 2.79 3.88 -3.58
C CYS A 672 4.33 3.85 -3.51
N PHE A 673 4.91 3.22 -2.50
CA PHE A 673 6.38 3.18 -2.36
C PHE A 673 7.04 2.24 -3.36
N LEU A 674 6.44 1.09 -3.68
CA LEU A 674 7.09 0.04 -4.47
C LEU A 674 6.51 -0.11 -5.88
N PRO A 675 7.32 -0.57 -6.87
CA PRO A 675 6.85 -0.80 -8.23
C PRO A 675 5.66 -1.75 -8.30
N ARG A 676 4.88 -1.66 -9.38
CA ARG A 676 3.67 -2.48 -9.61
C ARG A 676 4.01 -3.94 -9.97
N GLY A 677 4.39 -4.73 -8.98
CA GLY A 677 4.71 -6.15 -9.13
C GLY A 677 3.49 -7.08 -8.98
N GLY A 678 2.58 -6.73 -8.07
CA GLY A 678 1.42 -7.54 -7.71
C GLY A 678 0.14 -7.25 -8.52
N HIS A 679 -0.08 -5.99 -8.92
CA HIS A 679 -1.30 -5.59 -9.64
C HIS A 679 -1.02 -4.47 -10.66
N PRO A 680 -1.43 -4.58 -11.93
CA PRO A 680 -1.09 -3.60 -12.96
C PRO A 680 -1.80 -2.24 -12.79
N LEU A 681 -2.99 -2.25 -12.17
CA LEU A 681 -3.79 -1.08 -11.85
C LEU A 681 -3.53 -0.50 -10.45
N ALA A 682 -2.51 -1.00 -9.73
CA ALA A 682 -2.12 -0.39 -8.46
C ALA A 682 -1.72 1.09 -8.67
N PRO A 683 -1.74 1.92 -7.61
CA PRO A 683 -1.24 3.29 -7.68
C PRO A 683 0.19 3.36 -8.27
N PRO A 684 0.56 4.46 -8.96
CA PRO A 684 1.92 4.64 -9.45
C PRO A 684 2.92 4.76 -8.30
N CYS A 685 4.14 4.29 -8.55
CA CYS A 685 5.21 4.35 -7.58
C CYS A 685 5.94 5.69 -7.71
N TYR A 686 5.96 6.50 -6.65
CA TYR A 686 6.73 7.75 -6.68
C TYR A 686 8.24 7.49 -6.63
N ALA A 687 8.68 6.39 -6.01
CA ALA A 687 10.10 6.06 -5.85
C ALA A 687 10.78 5.73 -7.20
N GLU A 688 10.03 5.26 -8.20
CA GLU A 688 10.51 5.10 -9.59
C GLU A 688 11.07 6.40 -10.17
N ARG A 689 10.65 7.55 -9.63
CA ARG A 689 11.12 8.88 -10.04
C ARG A 689 12.04 9.53 -9.00
N VAL A 690 11.62 9.52 -7.73
CA VAL A 690 12.33 10.20 -6.65
C VAL A 690 13.73 9.63 -6.43
N VAL A 691 13.88 8.30 -6.44
CA VAL A 691 15.17 7.66 -6.16
C VAL A 691 16.22 8.00 -7.22
N PRO A 692 15.93 7.89 -8.53
CA PRO A 692 16.89 8.31 -9.56
C PRO A 692 17.21 9.81 -9.56
N GLU A 693 16.20 10.68 -9.39
CA GLU A 693 16.43 12.14 -9.42
C GLU A 693 17.32 12.60 -8.27
N VAL A 694 17.05 12.14 -7.04
CA VAL A 694 17.87 12.48 -5.87
C VAL A 694 19.28 11.90 -6.00
N ALA A 695 19.42 10.64 -6.42
CA ALA A 695 20.73 10.03 -6.61
C ALA A 695 21.55 10.75 -7.69
N TRP A 696 20.92 11.22 -8.78
CA TRP A 696 21.57 12.00 -9.82
C TRP A 696 22.03 13.37 -9.30
N ARG A 697 21.20 14.07 -8.50
CA ARG A 697 21.59 15.34 -7.86
C ARG A 697 22.77 15.17 -6.91
N CYS A 698 22.79 14.10 -6.11
CA CYS A 698 23.94 13.78 -5.26
C CYS A 698 25.21 13.58 -6.10
N ARG A 699 25.11 12.80 -7.18
CA ARG A 699 26.24 12.57 -8.09
C ARG A 699 26.76 13.87 -8.71
N GLU A 700 25.87 14.67 -9.28
CA GLU A 700 26.18 15.95 -9.90
C GLU A 700 26.90 16.89 -8.93
N TRP A 701 26.45 16.99 -7.68
CA TRP A 701 27.14 17.80 -6.66
C TRP A 701 28.56 17.30 -6.36
N LEU A 702 28.72 15.98 -6.24
CA LEU A 702 30.00 15.34 -5.91
C LEU A 702 31.01 15.40 -7.07
N GLU A 703 30.53 15.48 -8.31
CA GLU A 703 31.33 15.55 -9.55
C GLU A 703 31.66 16.99 -9.99
N SER A 704 30.82 17.98 -9.66
CA SER A 704 31.01 19.38 -10.09
C SER A 704 32.11 20.15 -9.34
N GLY A 705 33.02 19.44 -8.65
CA GLY A 705 34.17 20.01 -7.96
C GLY A 705 35.38 20.19 -8.89
N ASP A 706 36.41 20.86 -8.38
CA ASP A 706 37.68 21.03 -9.10
C ASP A 706 38.36 19.66 -9.32
N GLU A 707 38.82 19.37 -10.54
CA GLU A 707 39.39 18.06 -10.91
C GLU A 707 40.62 17.68 -10.05
N HIS A 708 41.29 18.70 -9.50
CA HIS A 708 42.50 18.57 -8.69
C HIS A 708 42.22 18.28 -7.20
N GLU A 709 41.00 18.51 -6.70
CA GLU A 709 40.62 18.26 -5.30
C GLU A 709 39.19 17.68 -5.17
N PRO A 710 38.92 16.50 -5.78
CA PRO A 710 37.59 15.91 -5.85
C PRO A 710 36.99 15.57 -4.47
N GLN A 711 37.79 15.50 -3.41
CA GLN A 711 37.35 15.21 -2.05
C GLN A 711 36.74 16.40 -1.31
N ARG A 712 36.67 17.60 -1.92
CA ARG A 712 36.16 18.79 -1.22
C ARG A 712 34.67 18.81 -0.96
N ARG A 713 33.87 18.06 -1.73
CA ARG A 713 32.41 18.13 -1.64
C ARG A 713 31.82 16.91 -0.95
N THR A 714 30.86 17.12 -0.07
CA THR A 714 30.11 16.03 0.57
C THR A 714 28.62 16.33 0.55
N VAL A 715 27.81 15.31 0.81
CA VAL A 715 26.35 15.45 0.85
C VAL A 715 25.81 14.87 2.15
N VAL A 716 24.97 15.64 2.83
CA VAL A 716 24.18 15.19 3.98
C VAL A 716 22.72 15.04 3.52
N LEU A 717 22.26 13.79 3.41
CA LEU A 717 20.86 13.48 3.16
C LEU A 717 20.06 13.67 4.46
N SER A 718 19.17 14.65 4.49
CA SER A 718 18.34 14.98 5.66
C SER A 718 16.90 14.53 5.42
N ALA A 719 16.57 13.34 5.92
CA ALA A 719 15.40 12.57 5.52
C ALA A 719 14.34 12.49 6.63
N HIS A 720 13.17 13.05 6.35
CA HIS A 720 12.02 13.05 7.27
C HIS A 720 11.08 11.89 6.97
N SER A 721 10.64 11.14 7.97
CA SER A 721 9.52 10.19 7.83
C SER A 721 9.79 9.19 6.70
N LEU A 722 8.88 9.06 5.72
CA LEU A 722 9.06 8.20 4.54
C LEU A 722 10.27 8.59 3.67
N GLY A 723 10.72 9.85 3.74
CA GLY A 723 11.98 10.29 3.16
C GLY A 723 13.16 9.44 3.64
N SER A 724 13.11 8.89 4.86
CA SER A 724 14.13 7.98 5.39
C SER A 724 14.24 6.70 4.56
N VAL A 725 13.10 6.16 4.11
CA VAL A 725 13.04 4.96 3.27
C VAL A 725 13.57 5.26 1.87
N LEU A 726 13.21 6.42 1.33
CA LEU A 726 13.74 6.91 0.05
C LEU A 726 15.26 7.11 0.10
N ALA A 727 15.79 7.67 1.19
CA ALA A 727 17.22 7.88 1.37
C ALA A 727 18.01 6.56 1.37
N VAL A 728 17.48 5.50 1.99
CA VAL A 728 18.08 4.15 1.90
C VAL A 728 18.16 3.69 0.45
N ALA A 729 17.07 3.84 -0.31
CA ALA A 729 17.04 3.46 -1.72
C ALA A 729 17.99 4.30 -2.58
N VAL A 730 18.15 5.60 -2.28
CA VAL A 730 19.11 6.50 -2.93
C VAL A 730 20.55 6.05 -2.67
N ILE A 731 20.91 5.82 -1.41
CA ILE A 731 22.27 5.41 -1.02
C ILE A 731 22.65 4.08 -1.65
N LEU A 732 21.71 3.13 -1.71
CA LEU A 732 21.93 1.82 -2.33
C LEU A 732 21.80 1.82 -3.86
N SER A 733 21.39 2.94 -4.46
CA SER A 733 21.14 3.03 -5.90
C SER A 733 22.40 2.72 -6.71
N PRO A 734 22.31 1.95 -7.81
CA PRO A 734 23.44 1.71 -8.71
C PRO A 734 23.92 2.97 -9.45
N ILE A 735 23.17 4.06 -9.36
CA ILE A 735 23.53 5.38 -9.88
C ILE A 735 24.80 5.89 -9.17
N LEU A 736 24.95 5.66 -7.87
CA LEU A 736 26.11 6.12 -7.11
C LEU A 736 27.22 5.06 -7.14
N THR A 737 28.47 5.49 -7.33
CA THR A 737 29.64 4.62 -7.17
C THR A 737 29.97 4.41 -5.69
N ASP A 738 30.75 3.39 -5.35
CA ASP A 738 31.12 3.12 -3.96
C ASP A 738 31.97 4.25 -3.35
N ALA A 739 32.85 4.88 -4.14
CA ALA A 739 33.59 6.08 -3.75
C ALA A 739 32.67 7.30 -3.50
N GLN A 740 31.60 7.45 -4.28
CA GLN A 740 30.61 8.50 -4.05
C GLN A 740 29.79 8.23 -2.77
N ARG A 741 29.46 6.97 -2.46
CA ARG A 741 28.77 6.60 -1.22
C ARG A 741 29.58 6.94 0.04
N GLN A 742 30.90 6.81 -0.02
CA GLN A 742 31.79 7.19 1.09
C GLN A 742 31.71 8.69 1.45
N ARG A 743 31.31 9.54 0.49
CA ARG A 743 31.13 10.99 0.68
C ARG A 743 29.70 11.39 1.08
N LEU A 744 28.84 10.41 1.35
CA LEU A 744 27.48 10.63 1.85
C LEU A 744 27.42 10.47 3.37
N SER A 745 26.59 11.31 3.98
CA SER A 745 26.13 11.20 5.37
C SER A 745 24.60 11.22 5.42
N LEU A 746 24.01 10.65 6.47
CA LEU A 746 22.56 10.51 6.60
C LEU A 746 22.06 11.02 7.95
N ILE A 747 21.04 11.87 7.92
CA ILE A 747 20.22 12.23 9.08
C ILE A 747 18.80 11.76 8.80
N THR A 748 18.29 10.82 9.59
CA THR A 748 16.88 10.44 9.56
C THR A 748 16.14 11.02 10.76
N TYR A 749 14.86 11.34 10.60
CA TYR A 749 14.05 11.83 11.72
C TYR A 749 12.57 11.56 11.49
N GLY A 750 11.84 11.29 12.57
CA GLY A 750 10.46 10.81 12.45
C GLY A 750 10.37 9.47 11.69
N SER A 751 11.41 8.65 11.73
CA SER A 751 11.60 7.53 10.80
C SER A 751 10.72 6.31 11.11
N GLN A 752 10.10 5.70 10.08
CA GLN A 752 9.41 4.40 10.18
C GLN A 752 10.28 3.21 9.76
N LEU A 753 11.56 3.45 9.47
CA LEU A 753 12.45 2.53 8.76
C LEU A 753 12.51 1.14 9.42
N ARG A 754 12.86 1.10 10.71
CA ARG A 754 12.98 -0.15 11.48
C ARG A 754 11.66 -0.69 12.01
N ALA A 755 10.81 0.19 12.54
CA ALA A 755 9.59 -0.22 13.23
C ALA A 755 8.55 -0.85 12.30
N TYR A 756 8.44 -0.36 11.06
CA TYR A 756 7.47 -0.82 10.07
C TYR A 756 8.13 -1.34 8.79
N PHE A 757 8.79 -0.48 8.01
CA PHE A 757 9.20 -0.83 6.64
C PHE A 757 10.13 -2.04 6.57
N GLY A 758 11.18 -2.09 7.37
CA GLY A 758 12.10 -3.24 7.36
C GLY A 758 11.56 -4.48 8.05
N ARG A 759 10.40 -4.42 8.72
CA ARG A 759 9.67 -5.59 9.22
C ARG A 759 8.65 -6.11 8.20
N ILE A 760 8.04 -5.22 7.42
CA ILE A 760 7.11 -5.52 6.33
C ILE A 760 7.89 -6.03 5.09
N PHE A 761 9.02 -5.39 4.76
CA PHE A 761 9.87 -5.66 3.60
C PHE A 761 11.32 -5.99 4.03
N PRO A 762 11.54 -7.09 4.75
CA PRO A 762 12.83 -7.40 5.38
C PRO A 762 13.95 -7.66 4.36
N GLU A 763 13.64 -8.20 3.18
CA GLU A 763 14.64 -8.41 2.13
C GLU A 763 14.95 -7.14 1.30
N LEU A 764 14.20 -6.04 1.50
CA LEU A 764 14.46 -4.74 0.83
C LEU A 764 15.08 -3.72 1.77
N ILE A 765 14.59 -3.63 3.00
CA ILE A 765 14.93 -2.56 3.95
C ILE A 765 15.16 -3.12 5.37
N GLY A 766 15.28 -4.45 5.52
CA GLY A 766 15.46 -5.08 6.83
C GLY A 766 16.89 -5.02 7.37
N PRO A 767 17.14 -5.67 8.51
CA PRO A 767 18.43 -5.68 9.21
C PRO A 767 19.62 -6.08 8.31
N THR A 768 19.45 -7.06 7.43
CA THR A 768 20.50 -7.56 6.54
C THR A 768 20.80 -6.65 5.34
N VAL A 769 19.95 -5.65 5.08
CA VAL A 769 20.14 -4.68 3.99
C VAL A 769 20.65 -3.36 4.54
N VAL A 770 20.02 -2.86 5.60
CA VAL A 770 20.37 -1.57 6.18
C VAL A 770 21.53 -1.69 7.16
N GLY A 771 21.60 -2.77 7.95
CA GLY A 771 22.64 -2.98 8.95
C GLY A 771 22.28 -2.50 10.37
N TYR A 772 21.00 -2.33 10.69
CA TYR A 772 20.52 -2.02 12.05
C TYR A 772 20.06 -3.30 12.80
N PRO A 773 19.94 -3.28 14.14
CA PRO A 773 19.42 -4.41 14.92
C PRO A 773 17.95 -4.75 14.62
N ALA A 774 17.58 -6.04 14.61
CA ALA A 774 16.18 -6.43 14.46
C ALA A 774 15.26 -5.81 15.55
N GLY A 775 14.05 -5.40 15.15
CA GLY A 775 13.03 -4.84 16.05
C GLY A 775 11.89 -5.82 16.34
N THR A 776 11.09 -5.55 17.37
CA THR A 776 9.90 -6.38 17.72
C THR A 776 8.59 -5.63 17.49
N ALA A 777 7.48 -6.37 17.38
CA ALA A 777 6.14 -5.78 17.30
C ALA A 777 5.75 -4.98 18.55
N PRO A 778 5.00 -3.88 18.40
CA PRO A 778 4.36 -3.22 19.52
C PRO A 778 3.33 -4.17 20.16
N SER A 779 3.26 -4.18 21.48
CA SER A 779 2.23 -4.92 22.22
C SER A 779 0.86 -4.23 22.06
N LEU A 780 -0.23 -4.98 21.97
CA LEU A 780 -1.59 -4.43 22.04
C LEU A 780 -2.09 -4.20 23.48
N LEU A 781 -1.51 -4.90 24.47
CA LEU A 781 -2.06 -4.98 25.84
C LEU A 781 -1.17 -4.33 26.90
N SER A 782 0.13 -4.16 26.62
CA SER A 782 1.06 -3.45 27.49
C SER A 782 0.69 -1.97 27.60
N THR A 783 0.97 -1.33 28.73
CA THR A 783 0.76 0.12 28.91
C THR A 783 1.68 0.93 27.99
N ASP A 784 2.93 0.50 27.86
CA ASP A 784 3.88 1.01 26.87
C ASP A 784 3.95 -0.02 25.72
N PRO A 785 3.60 0.35 24.48
CA PRO A 785 3.62 -0.55 23.34
C PRO A 785 5.01 -1.16 23.07
N TRP A 786 6.10 -0.46 23.41
CA TRP A 786 7.47 -0.87 23.11
C TRP A 786 8.22 -1.46 24.31
N ARG A 787 7.51 -1.77 25.41
CA ARG A 787 8.10 -2.40 26.63
C ARG A 787 8.93 -3.64 26.34
N ALA A 788 8.56 -4.45 25.35
CA ALA A 788 9.32 -5.64 24.98
C ALA A 788 10.69 -5.27 24.39
N GLU A 789 10.75 -4.21 23.58
CA GLU A 789 11.96 -3.73 22.95
C GLU A 789 12.93 -3.11 23.98
N HIS A 790 12.42 -2.39 24.97
CA HIS A 790 13.23 -1.88 26.09
C HIS A 790 13.99 -2.97 26.88
N ARG A 791 13.59 -4.25 26.75
CA ARG A 791 14.27 -5.37 27.41
C ARG A 791 15.27 -6.08 26.51
N LEU A 792 15.30 -5.76 25.22
CA LEU A 792 16.29 -6.29 24.30
C LEU A 792 17.57 -5.49 24.46
N ARG A 793 18.63 -6.16 24.95
CA ARG A 793 20.00 -5.69 24.78
C ARG A 793 20.42 -6.06 23.37
N THR A 794 20.33 -5.13 22.43
CA THR A 794 20.83 -5.34 21.07
C THR A 794 22.33 -5.10 21.05
N ALA A 795 23.10 -6.17 20.84
CA ALA A 795 24.48 -6.03 20.40
C ALA A 795 24.50 -5.27 19.06
N ALA A 796 25.50 -4.41 18.84
CA ALA A 796 25.69 -3.77 17.56
C ALA A 796 25.90 -4.87 16.50
N PRO A 797 25.10 -4.93 15.43
CA PRO A 797 25.33 -5.89 14.36
C PRO A 797 26.70 -5.63 13.74
N THR A 798 27.48 -6.68 13.49
CA THR A 798 28.65 -6.58 12.62
C THR A 798 28.14 -6.19 11.23
N PRO A 799 28.53 -5.02 10.66
CA PRO A 799 28.01 -4.60 9.37
C PRO A 799 28.36 -5.65 8.32
N GLY A 800 27.34 -6.24 7.69
CA GLY A 800 27.56 -7.10 6.53
C GLY A 800 28.18 -6.30 5.39
N THR A 801 29.05 -6.94 4.60
CA THR A 801 29.55 -6.35 3.36
C THR A 801 28.37 -6.02 2.43
N GLY A 802 28.34 -4.80 1.89
CA GLY A 802 27.26 -4.34 1.00
C GLY A 802 25.95 -3.90 1.66
N THR A 803 25.95 -3.65 2.99
CA THR A 803 24.82 -3.00 3.69
C THR A 803 24.89 -1.48 3.57
N MET A 804 23.78 -0.79 3.82
CA MET A 804 23.78 0.68 3.89
C MET A 804 24.73 1.18 4.99
N CYS A 805 24.72 0.55 6.18
CA CYS A 805 25.65 0.89 7.25
C CYS A 805 27.10 0.75 6.80
N SER A 806 27.50 -0.34 6.13
CA SER A 806 28.89 -0.46 5.66
C SER A 806 29.25 0.57 4.59
N ALA A 807 28.30 1.03 3.76
CA ALA A 807 28.52 2.14 2.84
C ALA A 807 28.69 3.50 3.56
N LEU A 808 28.15 3.64 4.77
CA LEU A 808 28.19 4.87 5.59
C LEU A 808 29.18 4.80 6.76
N THR A 809 30.01 3.75 6.83
CA THR A 809 31.02 3.58 7.88
C THR A 809 32.38 3.97 7.31
N ASP A 810 33.12 4.79 8.05
CA ASP A 810 34.52 5.15 7.76
C ASP A 810 35.46 3.98 8.14
N ASP A 811 36.71 4.03 7.67
CA ASP A 811 37.70 2.97 7.94
C ASP A 811 38.04 2.85 9.44
N ASP A 812 37.84 3.92 10.21
CA ASP A 812 37.98 3.95 11.67
C ASP A 812 36.78 3.32 12.42
N GLY A 813 35.77 2.85 11.69
CA GLY A 813 34.54 2.28 12.24
C GLY A 813 33.47 3.33 12.61
N THR A 814 33.71 4.60 12.30
CA THR A 814 32.77 5.69 12.60
C THR A 814 31.60 5.68 11.62
N LEU A 815 30.37 5.63 12.15
CA LEU A 815 29.15 5.64 11.35
C LEU A 815 28.65 7.07 11.07
N ARG A 816 28.51 7.42 9.78
CA ARG A 816 28.00 8.71 9.28
C ARG A 816 26.46 8.75 9.17
N TRP A 817 25.79 8.17 10.17
CA TRP A 817 24.33 8.14 10.26
C TRP A 817 23.86 8.56 11.65
N ARG A 818 22.89 9.49 11.70
CA ARG A 818 22.17 9.88 12.91
C ARG A 818 20.66 9.78 12.69
N ASN A 819 19.93 9.36 13.72
CA ASN A 819 18.47 9.33 13.73
C ASN A 819 17.91 10.13 14.90
N LEU A 820 16.92 10.97 14.64
CA LEU A 820 16.25 11.75 15.68
C LEU A 820 14.84 11.21 15.92
N TRP A 821 14.48 11.02 17.19
CA TRP A 821 13.16 10.54 17.61
C TRP A 821 12.70 11.24 18.90
N ARG A 822 11.40 11.20 19.18
CA ARG A 822 10.82 11.71 20.44
C ARG A 822 9.53 10.97 20.78
N ARG A 823 9.05 11.00 22.03
CA ARG A 823 7.89 10.20 22.49
C ARG A 823 6.55 10.78 22.03
N THR A 824 6.48 12.07 21.77
CA THR A 824 5.31 12.74 21.19
C THR A 824 5.12 12.47 19.70
N ASP A 825 6.07 11.82 19.03
CA ASP A 825 5.92 11.40 17.64
C ASP A 825 5.07 10.12 17.56
N TYR A 826 3.91 10.23 16.91
CA TYR A 826 2.94 9.13 16.77
C TYR A 826 3.33 8.08 15.73
N ILE A 827 4.35 8.34 14.92
CA ILE A 827 4.75 7.51 13.78
C ILE A 827 6.28 7.46 13.58
N GLY A 828 7.04 8.31 14.25
CA GLY A 828 8.51 8.31 14.24
C GLY A 828 9.11 7.47 15.37
N PHE A 829 10.13 6.69 15.04
CA PHE A 829 10.73 5.71 15.95
C PHE A 829 12.27 5.81 15.98
N PRO A 830 12.91 5.30 17.05
CA PRO A 830 14.32 4.96 16.99
C PRO A 830 14.57 3.86 15.94
N VAL A 831 15.66 3.98 15.18
CA VAL A 831 16.05 3.05 14.11
C VAL A 831 17.12 2.07 14.54
N TRP A 832 17.79 2.29 15.67
CA TRP A 832 18.72 1.35 16.29
C TRP A 832 18.08 0.64 17.48
N GLY A 833 17.34 1.40 18.30
CA GLY A 833 16.60 0.90 19.46
C GLY A 833 16.46 1.96 20.54
N TYR A 834 15.49 1.77 21.43
CA TYR A 834 15.36 2.65 22.59
C TYR A 834 16.58 2.53 23.53
N PRO A 835 17.00 3.62 24.20
CA PRO A 835 18.18 3.60 25.06
C PRO A 835 17.97 2.67 26.26
N THR A 836 18.84 1.66 26.41
CA THR A 836 18.79 0.66 27.51
C THR A 836 20.15 0.48 28.20
N GLY A 837 21.08 1.44 28.01
CA GLY A 837 22.43 1.43 28.59
C GLY A 837 23.52 0.79 27.72
N GLY A 838 23.19 0.29 26.52
CA GLY A 838 24.18 -0.16 25.52
C GLY A 838 24.59 0.95 24.54
N ALA A 839 25.65 0.71 23.76
CA ALA A 839 26.11 1.64 22.72
C ALA A 839 25.02 1.84 21.64
N ASN A 840 24.52 3.05 21.50
CA ASN A 840 23.63 3.46 20.42
C ASN A 840 24.34 4.53 19.57
N PRO A 841 24.96 4.15 18.45
CA PRO A 841 25.73 5.08 17.63
C PRO A 841 24.87 5.95 16.70
N VAL A 842 23.56 5.67 16.60
CA VAL A 842 22.68 6.29 15.59
C VAL A 842 21.59 7.14 16.24
N ASP A 843 20.81 6.60 17.18
CA ASP A 843 19.64 7.30 17.70
C ASP A 843 19.98 8.37 18.73
N ARG A 844 19.33 9.52 18.58
CA ARG A 844 19.36 10.65 19.50
C ARG A 844 17.94 11.10 19.79
N ALA A 845 17.65 11.32 21.08
CA ALA A 845 16.39 11.90 21.48
C ALA A 845 16.36 13.39 21.09
N ALA A 846 15.27 13.82 20.46
CA ALA A 846 15.00 15.22 20.15
C ALA A 846 14.04 15.82 21.18
N GLU A 847 14.11 17.13 21.33
CA GLU A 847 13.25 17.92 22.19
C GLU A 847 11.77 17.78 21.79
N GLU A 848 10.88 17.79 22.79
CA GLU A 848 9.43 17.66 22.60
C GLU A 848 8.71 18.99 22.64
N ILE A 849 9.42 20.06 22.99
CA ILE A 849 8.94 21.44 22.98
C ILE A 849 9.70 22.21 21.90
N ASP A 850 8.96 22.78 20.94
CA ASP A 850 9.49 23.76 19.97
C ASP A 850 9.47 25.16 20.63
N ASP A 851 10.67 25.66 20.96
CA ASP A 851 10.92 26.97 21.60
C ASP A 851 11.22 28.09 20.59
N THR A 852 11.13 27.81 19.27
CA THR A 852 11.48 28.77 18.21
C THR A 852 10.31 29.68 17.78
N GLY A 853 9.11 29.47 18.34
CA GLY A 853 7.92 30.27 18.05
C GLY A 853 7.61 31.26 19.17
N TYR A 854 6.68 32.19 18.92
CA TYR A 854 6.17 33.12 19.93
C TYR A 854 5.55 32.40 21.15
N LEU A 855 4.93 31.25 20.92
CA LEU A 855 4.44 30.34 21.96
C LEU A 855 5.13 29.00 21.81
N ASN A 856 5.57 28.44 22.93
CA ASN A 856 6.06 27.07 23.01
C ASN A 856 4.97 26.11 22.51
N ARG A 857 5.31 25.25 21.56
CA ARG A 857 4.38 24.23 21.02
C ARG A 857 4.95 22.84 21.26
N ILE A 858 4.07 21.89 21.57
CA ILE A 858 4.47 20.49 21.66
C ILE A 858 4.78 20.00 20.24
N ALA A 859 6.03 19.64 20.01
CA ALA A 859 6.49 19.13 18.74
C ALA A 859 6.08 17.63 18.64
N THR A 860 5.51 17.22 17.51
CA THR A 860 4.93 15.86 17.32
C THR A 860 5.66 15.05 16.24
N HIS A 861 5.21 15.07 14.98
CA HIS A 861 5.90 14.39 13.87
C HIS A 861 6.73 15.35 13.00
N SER A 862 6.42 16.65 13.01
CA SER A 862 7.07 17.69 12.20
C SER A 862 8.09 18.52 13.01
N ALA A 863 8.79 19.45 12.38
CA ALA A 863 9.67 20.43 13.07
C ALA A 863 10.92 19.85 13.77
N TYR A 864 11.34 18.62 13.44
CA TYR A 864 12.66 18.11 13.82
C TYR A 864 13.81 19.05 13.41
N PRO A 865 13.81 19.68 12.21
CA PRO A 865 14.89 20.60 11.84
C PRO A 865 15.08 21.81 12.76
N ARG A 866 14.09 22.14 13.60
CA ARG A 866 14.16 23.24 14.58
C ARG A 866 14.82 22.83 15.89
N SER A 867 14.96 21.53 16.14
CA SER A 867 15.47 21.01 17.40
C SER A 867 16.98 21.22 17.55
N ARG A 868 17.50 21.29 18.78
CA ARG A 868 18.96 21.42 18.98
C ARG A 868 19.62 20.10 18.62
N ALA A 869 18.95 18.97 18.90
CA ALA A 869 19.40 17.65 18.47
C ALA A 869 19.70 17.57 16.97
N TYR A 870 18.88 18.20 16.11
CA TYR A 870 19.11 18.29 14.67
C TYR A 870 20.34 19.12 14.33
N ARG A 871 20.44 20.34 14.88
CA ARG A 871 21.60 21.21 14.65
C ARG A 871 22.92 20.59 15.09
N THR A 872 22.91 19.81 16.17
CA THR A 872 24.09 19.09 16.64
C THR A 872 24.41 17.91 15.72
N ALA A 873 23.41 17.12 15.30
CA ALA A 873 23.64 16.01 14.36
C ALA A 873 24.14 16.49 12.99
N LEU A 874 23.63 17.61 12.49
CA LEU A 874 24.10 18.20 11.24
C LEU A 874 25.55 18.67 11.34
N ARG A 875 25.90 19.42 12.39
CA ARG A 875 27.29 19.85 12.62
C ARG A 875 28.25 18.67 12.74
N GLU A 876 27.91 17.65 13.54
CA GLU A 876 28.73 16.43 13.64
C GLU A 876 29.04 15.78 12.29
N LEU A 877 28.08 15.75 11.36
CA LEU A 877 28.27 15.12 10.05
C LEU A 877 28.95 16.06 9.03
N CYS A 878 28.82 17.38 9.19
CA CYS A 878 29.55 18.37 8.39
C CYS A 878 31.02 18.45 8.84
N ASP A 879 31.28 18.57 10.14
CA ASP A 879 32.62 18.64 10.72
C ASP A 879 33.41 17.37 10.44
N ARG A 880 32.77 16.19 10.43
CA ARG A 880 33.44 14.92 10.08
C ARG A 880 33.82 14.81 8.62
N ALA A 881 33.10 15.52 7.74
CA ALA A 881 33.55 15.64 6.38
C ALA A 881 34.91 16.34 6.29
N THR A 882 35.43 17.02 7.33
CA THR A 882 36.70 17.79 7.31
C THR A 882 37.96 16.99 7.65
N LEU A 883 37.87 15.75 8.16
CA LEU A 883 39.06 14.97 8.53
C LEU A 883 39.59 14.17 7.33
N ASP A 884 40.87 14.35 7.03
CA ASP A 884 41.61 13.63 6.00
C ASP A 884 42.25 12.35 6.61
N PRO A 885 41.91 11.13 6.14
CA PRO A 885 42.55 9.90 6.60
C PRO A 885 44.06 9.86 6.37
N SER A 886 44.59 10.68 5.45
CA SER A 886 46.03 10.73 5.14
C SER A 886 46.90 11.29 6.26
N SER A 887 46.30 11.96 7.25
CA SER A 887 47.02 12.58 8.37
C SER A 887 47.33 11.63 9.54
N ALA A 888 46.83 10.38 9.51
CA ALA A 888 47.07 9.36 10.54
C ALA A 888 48.29 8.48 10.24
N GLY A 889 49.34 9.03 9.62
CA GLY A 889 50.55 8.31 9.24
C GLY A 889 51.79 8.70 10.07
N THR A 890 52.33 7.70 10.77
CA THR A 890 53.72 7.63 11.30
C THR A 890 54.08 8.50 12.52
N LEU A 891 53.71 8.03 13.72
CA LEU A 891 54.59 8.15 14.88
C LEU A 891 55.43 6.88 14.97
N VAL A 892 56.63 6.94 14.37
CA VAL A 892 57.70 5.97 14.66
C VAL A 892 58.18 6.23 16.08
N PRO A 893 58.29 5.23 16.97
CA PRO A 893 58.95 5.43 18.25
C PRO A 893 60.46 5.47 18.00
N GLU A 894 61.09 6.63 18.20
CA GLU A 894 62.54 6.71 18.30
C GLU A 894 63.01 5.94 19.53
N SER A 895 63.79 4.90 19.28
CA SER A 895 64.64 4.23 20.24
C SER A 895 65.72 5.19 20.75
N GLY A 896 65.79 5.39 22.07
CA GLY A 896 66.90 6.06 22.74
C GLY A 896 67.42 5.22 23.89
N SER A 897 68.52 4.51 23.65
CA SER A 897 69.42 3.97 24.67
C SER A 897 70.40 5.06 25.16
N ASP A 898 70.94 4.85 26.37
CA ASP A 898 72.13 5.47 26.97
C ASP A 898 72.03 6.91 27.53
N ARG A 899 71.65 7.04 28.81
CA ARG A 899 72.58 7.24 29.96
C ARG A 899 71.82 7.55 31.24
#